data_AF-A0A1I8BPC1-F1
#
_entry.id   AF-A0A1I8BPC1-F1
#
_cell.length_a   1.000
_cell.length_b   1.000
_cell.length_c   1.000
_cell.angle_alpha   90.00
_cell.angle_beta   90.00
_cell.angle_gamma   90.00
#
_symmetry.space_group_name_H-M   'P 1'
#
loop_
_entity.id
_entity.type
_entity.pdbx_description
1 polymer ?
#
loop_
_entity_poly.entity_id
_entity_poly.type
_entity_poly.pdbx_seq_one_letter_code
_entity_poly.pdbx_strand_id
1 'polypeptide(L)'
;MRSLRCLRPSFFYFSVKNFGSTLRGPVIGINFGFTNSSVAILEDRKAKVLKNDEGSILTPSVVAFTKDDEILVGAPAIRQSVLNSQNTIFGIKRLSGRKYDEKEVLDFIKDVPYKIIKSSNGDALIETQGNIYSPPQLASFILKKLKKTAENYLNKKVRNAIITVPSYFNDSQKQALRYACKLVGVKAVRVFKESTAAALSDLDLSEIKTIAVYNLGGGIFNFSILKLSDDEGREIIFRKVIFKLFSTHCDSSLGGIDFDYAIVNYIVEEFKKENGIDLTKDSTAMQRLREAAEKAKCKLSNSTQTEIILPNIILGTKHINIKLSRSKFEELTADLFQKTAELCKKSMKDENLEPADIDQVLLVGGMSKMPRVFLTFSRSFSIQKQLKQIFEEIFGEKSKIENKYEMIATGALYLGVLFGHVNYIDGRITNIKKELWKTASYIVKEFYKDINIKVLTDEAVKGLGKFAAITSSELRLMDIIWRSDTTSTLRGPVIGINFGFANSSVAILENRKAKVLKNDEGSILTPSVVAFTKDDEILVGAPAIRQSVLNSQNTIFGIKRLIGRKYDEKEVQDFMKDIPYKIVRDPNGDVLIEVQDKLHSPPQIASYILTKLKETAENNLNKKVRDAIITVPSYFNDSQKQAIKEAAKLAGLRVLRFVNESVAAAIGYNLDIQNAQNEIVAVCNLNGGIFEFSILELKNDVYEVLSNNYDASISGEAFDNAIINYFVSESKRENGIDLIQDPVAMQRLRKAAVKAKCKLSNSTQNEIILPNIIFDSRRGLLHFQIKLSRSKLEELTADLVQKIEELCKKSMKDADLKSDDISQDEIQKSFLHNEKESWDEDGNDIPYIGIGHALLVGGMSKMPKIRNVIGEVFKKEIFNSELKDGAIAIGAVYLGVLFGKINYFDDRRTPKNRSIIMFWEAITIIVKEYYSALHIDVRSRKAIKELGHFAVHMADERKDYGDMYSAVVDTDDISKKGIGWYFGGEHKDLCNSCFDFLKYFPSINKNEVHNKLKPYILGINLPSEEDKMAKYIAEKLEGAY
;
A
#
# COMPACT_ATOMS: atom_id res chain seq x y z
N MET A 1 26.86 36.74 -13.16
CA MET A 1 25.60 36.12 -13.64
C MET A 1 25.76 35.08 -14.77
N ARG A 2 26.93 34.42 -14.94
CA ARG A 2 27.08 33.25 -15.87
C ARG A 2 27.68 31.98 -15.23
N SER A 3 27.92 31.95 -13.93
CA SER A 3 28.53 30.82 -13.20
C SER A 3 27.62 30.16 -12.15
N LEU A 4 26.31 30.47 -12.13
CA LEU A 4 25.34 29.93 -11.15
C LEU A 4 24.48 28.76 -11.69
N ARG A 5 24.86 28.12 -12.80
CA ARG A 5 24.08 27.02 -13.41
C ARG A 5 24.45 25.60 -12.97
N CYS A 6 25.42 25.40 -12.07
CA CYS A 6 25.96 24.05 -11.79
C CYS A 6 25.67 23.48 -10.38
N LEU A 7 24.78 24.07 -9.59
CA LEU A 7 24.40 23.52 -8.28
C LEU A 7 22.87 23.57 -8.10
N ARG A 8 22.17 22.52 -8.56
CA ARG A 8 20.73 22.31 -8.27
C ARG A 8 20.57 21.38 -7.06
N PRO A 9 19.92 21.79 -5.96
CA PRO A 9 19.58 20.92 -4.82
C PRO A 9 18.38 20.04 -5.20
N SER A 10 18.64 18.89 -5.80
CA SER A 10 17.64 18.07 -6.52
C SER A 10 17.04 16.92 -5.72
N PHE A 11 17.22 16.87 -4.40
CA PHE A 11 16.61 15.81 -3.56
C PHE A 11 15.90 16.30 -2.29
N PHE A 12 16.14 17.54 -1.86
CA PHE A 12 15.49 18.11 -0.67
C PHE A 12 13.99 18.37 -0.88
N TYR A 13 13.57 18.55 -2.14
CA TYR A 13 12.16 18.75 -2.50
C TYR A 13 11.31 17.47 -2.38
N PHE A 14 11.94 16.28 -2.40
CA PHE A 14 11.26 14.99 -2.42
C PHE A 14 10.74 14.55 -1.03
N SER A 15 11.36 15.03 0.05
CA SER A 15 10.97 14.66 1.42
C SER A 15 9.94 15.60 2.06
N VAL A 16 9.69 16.77 1.45
CA VAL A 16 8.80 17.80 2.02
C VAL A 16 7.37 17.71 1.45
N LYS A 17 7.18 17.19 0.23
CA LYS A 17 5.83 17.05 -0.36
C LYS A 17 5.00 15.89 0.17
N ASN A 18 5.63 14.79 0.60
CA ASN A 18 4.91 13.60 1.08
C ASN A 18 4.31 13.71 2.49
N PHE A 19 4.60 14.79 3.21
CA PHE A 19 3.93 15.13 4.47
C PHE A 19 3.34 16.53 4.41
N GLY A 20 2.36 16.69 3.52
CA GLY A 20 1.55 17.89 3.48
C GLY A 20 1.07 18.28 2.09
N SER A 21 0.33 17.41 1.38
CA SER A 21 -0.83 18.00 0.72
C SER A 21 -1.72 18.49 1.85
N THR A 22 -1.67 19.78 2.17
CA THR A 22 -2.72 20.38 2.99
C THR A 22 -3.99 20.19 2.17
N LEU A 23 -4.72 19.09 2.43
CA LEU A 23 -6.02 18.84 1.85
C LEU A 23 -6.83 20.11 2.13
N ARG A 24 -7.10 20.88 1.08
CA ARG A 24 -7.87 22.10 1.21
C ARG A 24 -9.32 21.69 1.47
N GLY A 25 -9.85 22.11 2.60
CA GLY A 25 -11.23 21.85 3.00
C GLY A 25 -11.40 20.64 3.93
N PRO A 26 -12.59 20.49 4.53
CA PRO A 26 -12.89 19.46 5.51
C PRO A 26 -12.77 18.05 4.91
N VAL A 27 -12.32 17.10 5.73
CA VAL A 27 -12.31 15.66 5.43
C VAL A 27 -13.37 14.99 6.28
N ILE A 28 -14.26 14.21 5.65
CA ILE A 28 -15.33 13.48 6.33
C ILE A 28 -15.01 11.98 6.40
N GLY A 29 -15.45 11.30 7.45
CA GLY A 29 -15.40 9.84 7.55
C GLY A 29 -16.71 9.25 7.10
N ILE A 30 -16.69 8.31 6.15
CA ILE A 30 -17.90 7.67 5.64
C ILE A 30 -17.83 6.17 5.92
N ASN A 31 -18.83 5.65 6.63
CA ASN A 31 -19.15 4.24 6.62
C ASN A 31 -20.22 3.99 5.56
N PHE A 32 -19.83 3.50 4.38
CA PHE A 32 -20.77 3.13 3.32
C PHE A 32 -21.24 1.69 3.56
N GLY A 33 -22.25 1.51 4.41
CA GLY A 33 -22.69 0.18 4.84
C GLY A 33 -23.70 -0.47 3.92
N PHE A 34 -23.87 -1.79 4.09
CA PHE A 34 -24.79 -2.60 3.27
C PHE A 34 -26.25 -2.15 3.41
N THR A 35 -26.73 -2.02 4.66
CA THR A 35 -28.11 -1.59 4.96
C THR A 35 -28.18 -0.13 5.36
N ASN A 36 -27.21 0.36 6.13
CA ASN A 36 -27.17 1.71 6.64
C ASN A 36 -25.77 2.29 6.44
N SER A 37 -25.73 3.56 6.05
CA SER A 37 -24.51 4.34 5.94
C SER A 37 -24.49 5.45 7.00
N SER A 38 -23.30 5.91 7.37
CA SER A 38 -23.13 7.04 8.28
C SER A 38 -21.97 7.93 7.86
N VAL A 39 -22.02 9.19 8.30
CA VAL A 39 -20.98 10.19 8.05
C VAL A 39 -20.54 10.80 9.37
N ALA A 40 -19.23 10.97 9.51
CA ALA A 40 -18.60 11.57 10.67
C ALA A 40 -17.70 12.74 10.26
N ILE A 41 -17.48 13.65 11.19
CA ILE A 41 -16.53 14.76 11.10
C ILE A 41 -15.56 14.71 12.27
N LEU A 42 -14.43 15.40 12.14
CA LEU A 42 -13.49 15.63 13.23
C LEU A 42 -13.66 17.07 13.72
N GLU A 43 -14.11 17.25 14.96
CA GLU A 43 -14.34 18.54 15.61
C GLU A 43 -13.70 18.49 17.00
N ASP A 44 -12.90 19.50 17.36
CA ASP A 44 -12.20 19.58 18.65
C ASP A 44 -11.49 18.28 19.08
N ARG A 45 -10.79 17.67 18.10
CA ARG A 45 -10.05 16.41 18.25
C ARG A 45 -10.90 15.17 18.49
N LYS A 46 -12.22 15.27 18.47
CA LYS A 46 -13.15 14.16 18.65
C LYS A 46 -13.88 13.90 17.35
N ALA A 47 -13.87 12.64 16.90
CA ALA A 47 -14.66 12.25 15.75
C ALA A 47 -16.11 12.08 16.20
N LYS A 48 -17.06 12.69 15.48
CA LYS A 48 -18.48 12.67 15.79
C LYS A 48 -19.29 12.29 14.56
N VAL A 49 -20.22 11.35 14.73
CA VAL A 49 -21.19 10.99 13.68
C VAL A 49 -22.28 12.07 13.61
N LEU A 50 -22.66 12.46 12.39
CA LEU A 50 -23.67 13.49 12.16
C LEU A 50 -25.06 12.90 11.99
N LYS A 51 -26.07 13.64 12.44
CA LYS A 51 -27.48 13.36 12.16
C LYS A 51 -27.81 13.86 10.75
N ASN A 52 -28.53 13.06 9.98
CA ASN A 52 -29.12 13.46 8.71
C ASN A 52 -30.36 14.35 8.91
N ASP A 53 -30.96 14.79 7.80
CA ASP A 53 -32.15 15.67 7.80
C ASP A 53 -33.36 15.01 8.48
N GLU A 54 -33.38 13.67 8.60
CA GLU A 54 -34.39 12.92 9.34
C GLU A 54 -34.08 12.75 10.84
N GLY A 55 -33.03 13.39 11.35
CA GLY A 55 -32.63 13.35 12.77
C GLY A 55 -31.91 12.07 13.19
N SER A 56 -31.61 11.17 12.24
CA SER A 56 -30.93 9.90 12.48
C SER A 56 -29.44 9.99 12.14
N ILE A 57 -28.59 9.34 12.94
CA ILE A 57 -27.15 9.18 12.62
C ILE A 57 -26.89 8.10 11.56
N LEU A 58 -27.91 7.31 11.24
CA LEU A 58 -27.90 6.29 10.19
C LEU A 58 -28.79 6.74 9.03
N THR A 59 -28.22 6.71 7.84
CA THR A 59 -28.92 6.92 6.58
C THR A 59 -29.07 5.57 5.90
N PRO A 60 -30.30 5.06 5.71
CA PRO A 60 -30.49 3.81 4.99
C PRO A 60 -29.87 3.85 3.60
N SER A 61 -29.19 2.77 3.22
CA SER A 61 -28.53 2.62 1.92
C SER A 61 -29.53 2.19 0.84
N VAL A 62 -30.59 3.00 0.67
CA VAL A 62 -31.74 2.73 -0.21
C VAL A 62 -31.98 3.94 -1.10
N VAL A 63 -32.21 3.69 -2.38
CA VAL A 63 -32.57 4.69 -3.40
C VAL A 63 -33.91 4.29 -4.00
N ALA A 64 -34.81 5.23 -4.22
CA ALA A 64 -36.06 4.96 -4.93
C ALA A 64 -36.33 6.00 -5.99
N PHE A 65 -36.96 5.57 -7.08
CA PHE A 65 -37.40 6.42 -8.18
C PHE A 65 -38.93 6.50 -8.16
N THR A 66 -39.45 7.71 -7.96
CA THR A 66 -40.90 7.95 -7.92
C THR A 66 -41.47 8.03 -9.33
N LYS A 67 -42.80 8.01 -9.46
CA LYS A 67 -43.47 8.14 -10.78
C LYS A 67 -43.24 9.50 -11.44
N ASP A 68 -42.87 10.51 -10.65
CA ASP A 68 -42.60 11.88 -11.11
C ASP A 68 -41.10 12.09 -11.35
N ASP A 69 -40.34 11.01 -11.58
CA ASP A 69 -38.89 10.98 -11.79
C ASP A 69 -38.04 11.59 -10.63
N GLU A 70 -38.62 11.70 -9.42
CA GLU A 70 -37.89 12.15 -8.23
C GLU A 70 -37.05 10.99 -7.66
N ILE A 71 -35.81 11.31 -7.25
CA ILE A 71 -34.91 10.35 -6.60
C ILE A 71 -34.95 10.55 -5.08
N LEU A 72 -35.53 9.59 -4.38
CA LEU A 72 -35.57 9.53 -2.92
C LEU A 72 -34.38 8.71 -2.41
N VAL A 73 -33.78 9.15 -1.28
CA VAL A 73 -32.62 8.47 -0.68
C VAL A 73 -32.79 8.34 0.83
N GLY A 74 -32.54 7.15 1.37
CA GLY A 74 -32.61 6.86 2.81
C GLY A 74 -34.03 6.60 3.30
N ALA A 75 -34.39 7.16 4.47
CA ALA A 75 -35.71 6.95 5.07
C ALA A 75 -36.90 7.33 4.15
N PRO A 76 -36.85 8.42 3.35
CA PRO A 76 -37.86 8.69 2.34
C PRO A 76 -38.04 7.55 1.32
N ALA A 77 -36.95 6.95 0.84
CA ALA A 77 -37.01 5.83 -0.10
C ALA A 77 -37.65 4.58 0.54
N ILE A 78 -37.32 4.29 1.81
CA ILE A 78 -37.95 3.20 2.56
C ILE A 78 -39.44 3.45 2.79
N ARG A 79 -39.87 4.68 3.09
CA ARG A 79 -41.30 4.93 3.40
C ARG A 79 -42.25 4.55 2.27
N GLN A 80 -41.78 4.55 1.03
CA GLN A 80 -42.59 4.24 -0.14
C GLN A 80 -42.31 2.85 -0.76
N SER A 81 -41.39 2.05 -0.17
CA SER A 81 -40.98 0.75 -0.73
C SER A 81 -42.12 -0.25 -0.91
N VAL A 82 -43.12 -0.22 -0.03
CA VAL A 82 -44.28 -1.12 -0.10
C VAL A 82 -45.07 -0.95 -1.40
N LEU A 83 -45.27 0.29 -1.84
CA LEU A 83 -46.08 0.62 -3.02
C LEU A 83 -45.25 0.71 -4.31
N ASN A 84 -43.92 0.70 -4.20
CA ASN A 84 -43.00 0.94 -5.31
C ASN A 84 -41.74 0.05 -5.22
N SER A 85 -41.92 -1.22 -4.87
CA SER A 85 -40.81 -2.15 -4.60
C SER A 85 -39.91 -2.37 -5.83
N GLN A 86 -40.49 -2.39 -7.03
CA GLN A 86 -39.77 -2.55 -8.31
C GLN A 86 -38.79 -1.41 -8.61
N ASN A 87 -39.07 -0.20 -8.11
CA ASN A 87 -38.22 0.98 -8.32
C ASN A 87 -37.56 1.45 -7.02
N THR A 88 -37.46 0.57 -6.01
CA THR A 88 -36.78 0.83 -4.74
C THR A 88 -35.60 -0.10 -4.57
N ILE A 89 -34.40 0.44 -4.74
CA ILE A 89 -33.14 -0.29 -4.81
C ILE A 89 -32.42 -0.23 -3.48
N PHE A 90 -32.14 -1.40 -2.92
CA PHE A 90 -31.35 -1.58 -1.70
C PHE A 90 -30.20 -2.57 -1.97
N GLY A 91 -29.30 -2.79 -1.03
CA GLY A 91 -28.25 -3.82 -1.17
C GLY A 91 -27.24 -3.58 -2.31
N ILE A 92 -27.14 -2.36 -2.84
CA ILE A 92 -26.26 -1.96 -3.95
C ILE A 92 -24.81 -2.43 -3.74
N LYS A 93 -24.34 -2.43 -2.49
CA LYS A 93 -22.99 -2.85 -2.11
C LYS A 93 -22.68 -4.32 -2.43
N ARG A 94 -23.69 -5.19 -2.62
CA ARG A 94 -23.51 -6.57 -3.12
C ARG A 94 -23.15 -6.61 -4.60
N LEU A 95 -23.63 -5.66 -5.39
CA LEU A 95 -23.49 -5.62 -6.85
C LEU A 95 -22.26 -4.83 -7.30
N SER A 96 -21.83 -3.85 -6.49
CA SER A 96 -20.69 -2.98 -6.83
C SER A 96 -19.42 -3.78 -7.16
N GLY A 97 -18.94 -3.64 -8.40
CA GLY A 97 -17.70 -4.27 -8.88
C GLY A 97 -17.79 -5.77 -9.17
N ARG A 98 -19.00 -6.32 -9.32
CA ARG A 98 -19.25 -7.75 -9.63
C ARG A 98 -19.78 -7.98 -11.03
N LYS A 99 -19.49 -9.18 -11.57
CA LYS A 99 -20.08 -9.70 -12.80
C LYS A 99 -21.47 -10.30 -12.53
N TYR A 100 -22.35 -10.19 -13.52
CA TYR A 100 -23.71 -10.70 -13.47
C TYR A 100 -23.77 -12.20 -13.20
N ASP A 101 -22.85 -12.97 -13.79
CA ASP A 101 -22.84 -14.43 -13.70
C ASP A 101 -22.20 -14.97 -12.41
N GLU A 102 -21.72 -14.10 -11.50
CA GLU A 102 -21.19 -14.54 -10.20
C GLU A 102 -22.31 -15.17 -9.36
N LYS A 103 -22.01 -16.29 -8.69
CA LYS A 103 -22.99 -17.04 -7.88
C LYS A 103 -23.71 -16.13 -6.87
N GLU A 104 -22.99 -15.26 -6.19
CA GLU A 104 -23.54 -14.34 -5.20
C GLU A 104 -24.51 -13.32 -5.81
N VAL A 105 -24.29 -12.92 -7.07
CA VAL A 105 -25.21 -12.03 -7.80
C VAL A 105 -26.44 -12.82 -8.22
N LEU A 106 -26.26 -14.02 -8.80
CA LEU A 106 -27.36 -14.89 -9.21
C LEU A 106 -28.28 -15.30 -8.06
N ASP A 107 -27.71 -15.54 -6.88
CA ASP A 107 -28.49 -15.82 -5.67
C ASP A 107 -29.23 -14.56 -5.21
N PHE A 108 -28.56 -13.40 -5.16
CA PHE A 108 -29.18 -12.14 -4.76
C PHE A 108 -30.31 -11.68 -5.71
N ILE A 109 -30.23 -12.00 -7.01
CA ILE A 109 -31.30 -11.74 -7.99
C ILE A 109 -32.64 -12.35 -7.57
N LYS A 110 -32.61 -13.52 -6.91
CA LYS A 110 -33.82 -14.23 -6.46
C LYS A 110 -34.50 -13.53 -5.28
N ASP A 111 -33.74 -12.72 -4.53
CA ASP A 111 -34.18 -12.15 -3.26
C ASP A 111 -34.73 -10.72 -3.39
N VAL A 112 -34.49 -10.06 -4.52
CA VAL A 112 -34.80 -8.65 -4.73
C VAL A 112 -35.99 -8.45 -5.68
N PRO A 113 -36.83 -7.44 -5.43
CA PRO A 113 -38.00 -7.17 -6.28
C PRO A 113 -37.61 -6.50 -7.60
N TYR A 114 -36.55 -5.68 -7.63
CA TYR A 114 -36.14 -4.90 -8.80
C TYR A 114 -35.30 -5.72 -9.79
N LYS A 115 -35.26 -5.28 -11.05
CA LYS A 115 -34.61 -6.01 -12.14
C LYS A 115 -33.09 -5.75 -12.16
N ILE A 116 -32.31 -6.82 -12.10
CA ILE A 116 -30.87 -6.80 -12.34
C ILE A 116 -30.61 -7.42 -13.71
N ILE A 117 -29.81 -6.74 -14.53
CA ILE A 117 -29.50 -7.14 -15.90
C ILE A 117 -28.00 -7.29 -16.11
N LYS A 118 -27.64 -8.08 -17.13
CA LYS A 118 -26.26 -8.27 -17.58
C LYS A 118 -25.91 -7.18 -18.59
N SER A 119 -24.83 -6.44 -18.34
CA SER A 119 -24.29 -5.50 -19.33
C SER A 119 -23.53 -6.22 -20.45
N SER A 120 -23.18 -5.47 -21.49
CA SER A 120 -22.35 -5.97 -22.60
C SER A 120 -20.94 -6.44 -22.17
N ASN A 121 -20.38 -5.87 -21.10
CA ASN A 121 -19.10 -6.28 -20.52
C ASN A 121 -19.27 -7.31 -19.36
N GLY A 122 -20.48 -7.83 -19.16
CA GLY A 122 -20.81 -8.85 -18.17
C GLY A 122 -20.99 -8.34 -16.73
N ASP A 123 -20.95 -7.03 -16.49
CA ASP A 123 -21.24 -6.42 -15.18
C ASP A 123 -22.72 -6.54 -14.81
N ALA A 124 -23.01 -6.57 -13.51
CA ALA A 124 -24.37 -6.49 -13.00
C ALA A 124 -24.85 -5.02 -12.98
N LEU A 125 -25.90 -4.71 -13.73
CA LEU A 125 -26.58 -3.41 -13.75
C LEU A 125 -28.00 -3.53 -13.20
N ILE A 126 -28.59 -2.41 -12.81
CA ILE A 126 -29.97 -2.35 -12.31
C ILE A 126 -30.82 -1.60 -13.33
N GLU A 127 -31.96 -2.16 -13.70
CA GLU A 127 -32.96 -1.52 -14.55
C GLU A 127 -34.16 -1.10 -13.70
N THR A 128 -34.52 0.17 -13.76
CA THR A 128 -35.66 0.76 -13.03
C THR A 128 -36.30 1.83 -13.89
N GLN A 129 -37.64 1.80 -14.02
CA GLN A 129 -38.40 2.70 -14.90
C GLN A 129 -37.87 2.81 -16.35
N GLY A 130 -37.35 1.70 -16.90
CA GLY A 130 -36.77 1.68 -18.25
C GLY A 130 -35.37 2.30 -18.37
N ASN A 131 -34.83 2.86 -17.28
CA ASN A 131 -33.47 3.40 -17.20
C ASN A 131 -32.51 2.37 -16.61
N ILE A 132 -31.27 2.36 -17.09
CA ILE A 132 -30.21 1.45 -16.65
C ILE A 132 -29.20 2.22 -15.78
N TYR A 133 -28.99 1.74 -14.57
CA TYR A 133 -28.03 2.31 -13.63
C TYR A 133 -26.95 1.30 -13.24
N SER A 134 -25.72 1.76 -13.20
CA SER A 134 -24.62 1.03 -12.58
C SER A 134 -24.69 1.11 -11.05
N PRO A 135 -24.19 0.10 -10.32
CA PRO A 135 -24.12 0.17 -8.85
C PRO A 135 -23.36 1.41 -8.32
N PRO A 136 -22.25 1.88 -8.93
CA PRO A 136 -21.61 3.13 -8.51
C PRO A 136 -22.48 4.37 -8.68
N GLN A 137 -23.28 4.47 -9.75
CA GLN A 137 -24.23 5.58 -9.92
C GLN A 137 -25.28 5.58 -8.81
N LEU A 138 -25.84 4.42 -8.47
CA LEU A 138 -26.80 4.33 -7.36
C LEU A 138 -26.16 4.65 -6.00
N ALA A 139 -24.94 4.16 -5.77
CA ALA A 139 -24.16 4.48 -4.58
C ALA A 139 -23.87 6.00 -4.48
N SER A 140 -23.71 6.68 -5.61
CA SER A 140 -23.48 8.12 -5.66
C SER A 140 -24.66 8.91 -5.06
N PHE A 141 -25.92 8.48 -5.24
CA PHE A 141 -27.07 9.17 -4.63
C PHE A 141 -27.02 9.12 -3.10
N ILE A 142 -26.62 7.98 -2.54
CA ILE A 142 -26.43 7.80 -1.08
C ILE A 142 -25.27 8.69 -0.60
N LEU A 143 -24.12 8.66 -1.30
CA LEU A 143 -22.95 9.47 -0.96
C LEU A 143 -23.24 10.97 -1.07
N LYS A 144 -24.07 11.39 -2.03
CA LYS A 144 -24.53 12.78 -2.20
C LYS A 144 -25.31 13.24 -0.96
N LYS A 145 -26.20 12.39 -0.43
CA LYS A 145 -26.93 12.69 0.81
C LYS A 145 -25.99 12.82 2.01
N LEU A 146 -25.07 11.87 2.18
CA LEU A 146 -24.08 11.91 3.27
C LEU A 146 -23.16 13.14 3.21
N LYS A 147 -22.70 13.49 1.99
CA LYS A 147 -21.95 14.72 1.74
C LYS A 147 -22.77 15.94 2.15
N LYS A 148 -24.01 16.05 1.68
CA LYS A 148 -24.90 17.18 1.99
C LYS A 148 -25.13 17.32 3.50
N THR A 149 -25.32 16.21 4.21
CA THR A 149 -25.41 16.20 5.68
C THR A 149 -24.18 16.84 6.34
N ALA A 150 -22.98 16.49 5.87
CA ALA A 150 -21.75 17.08 6.39
C ALA A 150 -21.56 18.55 5.98
N GLU A 151 -21.91 18.91 4.74
CA GLU A 151 -21.84 20.30 4.25
C GLU A 151 -22.78 21.23 5.02
N ASN A 152 -24.02 20.78 5.27
CA ASN A 152 -25.00 21.50 6.08
C ASN A 152 -24.50 21.75 7.50
N TYR A 153 -23.88 20.74 8.13
CA TYR A 153 -23.33 20.88 9.49
C TYR A 153 -22.12 21.82 9.52
N LEU A 154 -21.16 21.65 8.59
CA LEU A 154 -19.90 22.39 8.57
C LEU A 154 -20.04 23.81 7.99
N ASN A 155 -21.17 24.10 7.33
CA ASN A 155 -21.40 25.29 6.51
C ASN A 155 -20.26 25.53 5.49
N LYS A 156 -19.72 24.45 4.93
CA LYS A 156 -18.56 24.44 4.02
C LYS A 156 -18.71 23.32 3.00
N LYS A 157 -18.21 23.55 1.77
CA LYS A 157 -18.13 22.50 0.75
C LYS A 157 -17.19 21.38 1.20
N VAL A 158 -17.64 20.13 1.06
CA VAL A 158 -16.87 18.93 1.37
C VAL A 158 -16.35 18.33 0.08
N ARG A 159 -15.02 18.26 -0.05
CA ARG A 159 -14.34 17.71 -1.23
C ARG A 159 -13.55 16.44 -0.95
N ASN A 160 -13.39 16.04 0.32
CA ASN A 160 -12.50 14.97 0.73
C ASN A 160 -13.22 14.01 1.68
N ALA A 161 -13.04 12.71 1.49
CA ALA A 161 -13.56 11.69 2.40
C ALA A 161 -12.55 10.56 2.65
N ILE A 162 -12.59 10.01 3.86
CA ILE A 162 -12.03 8.70 4.19
C ILE A 162 -13.20 7.72 4.26
N ILE A 163 -13.11 6.59 3.58
CA ILE A 163 -14.24 5.68 3.40
C ILE A 163 -13.86 4.28 3.86
N THR A 164 -14.83 3.51 4.36
CA THR A 164 -14.61 2.13 4.79
C THR A 164 -15.25 1.12 3.85
N VAL A 165 -14.60 -0.04 3.71
CA VAL A 165 -15.09 -1.20 2.96
C VAL A 165 -14.95 -2.50 3.78
N PRO A 166 -15.73 -3.55 3.47
CA PRO A 166 -15.57 -4.85 4.11
C PRO A 166 -14.18 -5.44 3.87
N SER A 167 -13.71 -6.32 4.76
CA SER A 167 -12.36 -6.91 4.67
C SER A 167 -12.11 -7.70 3.37
N TYR A 168 -13.16 -8.28 2.78
CA TYR A 168 -13.10 -9.12 1.58
C TYR A 168 -13.13 -8.33 0.26
N PHE A 169 -13.35 -7.01 0.29
CA PHE A 169 -13.45 -6.21 -0.93
C PHE A 169 -12.15 -6.27 -1.74
N ASN A 170 -12.27 -6.68 -3.00
CA ASN A 170 -11.16 -6.66 -3.96
C ASN A 170 -10.95 -5.24 -4.53
N ASP A 171 -9.95 -5.06 -5.39
CA ASP A 171 -9.61 -3.73 -5.91
C ASP A 171 -10.64 -3.17 -6.89
N SER A 172 -11.31 -4.01 -7.68
CA SER A 172 -12.44 -3.60 -8.54
C SER A 172 -13.58 -3.00 -7.71
N GLN A 173 -13.95 -3.66 -6.60
CA GLN A 173 -15.02 -3.19 -5.72
C GLN A 173 -14.64 -1.88 -4.98
N LYS A 174 -13.38 -1.72 -4.59
CA LYS A 174 -12.87 -0.46 -4.03
C LYS A 174 -12.89 0.66 -5.07
N GLN A 175 -12.51 0.37 -6.31
CA GLN A 175 -12.50 1.34 -7.40
C GLN A 175 -13.91 1.78 -7.77
N ALA A 176 -14.87 0.85 -7.82
CA ALA A 176 -16.29 1.14 -7.99
C ALA A 176 -16.81 2.15 -6.94
N LEU A 177 -16.41 1.98 -5.67
CA LEU A 177 -16.78 2.92 -4.61
C LEU A 177 -16.06 4.28 -4.74
N ARG A 178 -14.77 4.30 -5.10
CA ARG A 178 -14.03 5.54 -5.40
C ARG A 178 -14.69 6.32 -6.54
N TYR A 179 -15.11 5.62 -7.58
CA TYR A 179 -15.84 6.20 -8.70
C TYR A 179 -17.18 6.81 -8.26
N ALA A 180 -17.95 6.12 -7.41
CA ALA A 180 -19.17 6.67 -6.82
C ALA A 180 -18.93 7.98 -6.04
N CYS A 181 -17.79 8.11 -5.36
CA CYS A 181 -17.41 9.37 -4.70
C CYS A 181 -17.04 10.47 -5.69
N LYS A 182 -16.32 10.11 -6.76
CA LYS A 182 -15.97 11.03 -7.84
C LYS A 182 -17.23 11.65 -8.45
N LEU A 183 -18.27 10.85 -8.69
CA LEU A 183 -19.57 11.30 -9.24
C LEU A 183 -20.26 12.39 -8.38
N VAL A 184 -19.97 12.47 -7.08
CA VAL A 184 -20.54 13.50 -6.19
C VAL A 184 -19.56 14.62 -5.86
N GLY A 185 -18.43 14.70 -6.56
CA GLY A 185 -17.38 15.69 -6.33
C GLY A 185 -16.70 15.52 -4.97
N VAL A 186 -16.47 14.28 -4.53
CA VAL A 186 -15.74 13.93 -3.31
C VAL A 186 -14.57 13.02 -3.66
N LYS A 187 -13.35 13.45 -3.34
CA LYS A 187 -12.16 12.62 -3.43
C LYS A 187 -12.14 11.65 -2.24
N ALA A 188 -12.23 10.36 -2.53
CA ALA A 188 -11.92 9.31 -1.56
C ALA A 188 -10.40 9.30 -1.30
N VAL A 189 -9.95 10.12 -0.35
CA VAL A 189 -8.53 10.29 0.00
C VAL A 189 -7.91 8.94 0.36
N ARG A 190 -8.66 8.13 1.11
CA ARG A 190 -8.26 6.77 1.44
C ARG A 190 -9.46 5.87 1.68
N VAL A 191 -9.27 4.58 1.38
CA VAL A 191 -10.23 3.52 1.66
C VAL A 191 -9.60 2.56 2.68
N PHE A 192 -10.26 2.37 3.82
CA PHE A 192 -9.81 1.48 4.89
C PHE A 192 -10.77 0.29 5.08
N LYS A 193 -10.31 -0.77 5.72
CA LYS A 193 -11.18 -1.88 6.12
C LYS A 193 -12.07 -1.44 7.29
N GLU A 194 -13.33 -1.85 7.27
CA GLU A 194 -14.31 -1.58 8.34
C GLU A 194 -13.84 -2.13 9.69
N SER A 195 -13.22 -3.32 9.71
CA SER A 195 -12.71 -3.92 10.95
C SER A 195 -11.58 -3.09 11.57
N THR A 196 -10.64 -2.60 10.75
CA THR A 196 -9.56 -1.72 11.22
C THR A 196 -10.10 -0.38 11.72
N ALA A 197 -11.09 0.19 11.03
CA ALA A 197 -11.74 1.43 11.46
C ALA A 197 -12.46 1.23 12.80
N ALA A 198 -13.25 0.15 12.93
CA ALA A 198 -13.93 -0.16 14.18
C ALA A 198 -12.95 -0.33 15.35
N ALA A 199 -11.83 -1.02 15.13
CA ALA A 199 -10.80 -1.21 16.14
C ALA A 199 -10.19 0.10 16.64
N LEU A 200 -9.99 1.09 15.77
CA LEU A 200 -9.40 2.36 16.17
C LEU A 200 -10.37 3.35 16.84
N SER A 201 -11.68 3.14 16.66
CA SER A 201 -12.68 4.15 16.96
C SER A 201 -12.74 4.64 18.41
N ASP A 202 -12.19 3.87 19.34
CA ASP A 202 -12.12 4.18 20.77
C ASP A 202 -11.12 3.23 21.46
N LEU A 203 -9.91 3.12 20.90
CA LEU A 203 -8.82 2.33 21.48
C LEU A 203 -7.83 3.25 22.19
N ASP A 204 -7.44 2.87 23.41
CA ASP A 204 -6.21 3.44 23.97
C ASP A 204 -5.01 2.84 23.25
N LEU A 205 -4.31 3.68 22.49
CA LEU A 205 -3.15 3.32 21.70
C LEU A 205 -1.88 3.16 22.55
N SER A 206 -2.01 3.19 23.88
CA SER A 206 -0.93 3.02 24.86
C SER A 206 -0.54 1.55 25.11
N GLU A 207 -1.44 0.60 24.82
CA GLU A 207 -1.28 -0.82 25.18
C GLU A 207 -1.30 -1.74 23.95
N ILE A 208 -0.36 -2.68 23.87
CA ILE A 208 -0.37 -3.77 22.89
C ILE A 208 -1.56 -4.68 23.20
N LYS A 209 -2.41 -4.92 22.20
CA LYS A 209 -3.65 -5.68 22.34
C LYS A 209 -3.94 -6.50 21.09
N THR A 210 -4.33 -7.75 21.28
CA THR A 210 -5.00 -8.56 20.27
C THR A 210 -6.51 -8.33 20.38
N ILE A 211 -7.09 -7.81 19.31
CA ILE A 211 -8.48 -7.37 19.23
C ILE A 211 -9.20 -8.24 18.20
N ALA A 212 -10.22 -8.95 18.63
CA ALA A 212 -11.16 -9.60 17.74
C ALA A 212 -12.30 -8.62 17.39
N VAL A 213 -12.59 -8.45 16.11
CA VAL A 213 -13.70 -7.63 15.63
C VAL A 213 -14.77 -8.54 15.05
N TYR A 214 -15.88 -8.65 15.77
CA TYR A 214 -17.08 -9.38 15.36
C TYR A 214 -18.07 -8.40 14.73
N ASN A 215 -18.09 -8.33 13.40
CA ASN A 215 -18.94 -7.42 12.65
C ASN A 215 -20.12 -8.16 12.02
N LEU A 216 -21.27 -8.17 12.70
CA LEU A 216 -22.52 -8.70 12.20
C LEU A 216 -23.41 -7.55 11.70
N GLY A 217 -23.21 -7.24 10.42
CA GLY A 217 -23.94 -6.19 9.71
C GLY A 217 -25.33 -6.66 9.24
N GLY A 218 -25.99 -5.82 8.43
CA GLY A 218 -27.34 -6.14 7.93
C GLY A 218 -27.39 -7.18 6.80
N GLY A 219 -26.26 -7.57 6.22
CA GLY A 219 -26.22 -8.65 5.23
C GLY A 219 -24.87 -9.35 5.11
N ILE A 220 -23.90 -8.98 5.95
CA ILE A 220 -22.55 -9.53 5.90
C ILE A 220 -22.08 -9.73 7.33
N PHE A 221 -21.49 -10.90 7.57
CA PHE A 221 -20.80 -11.24 8.78
C PHE A 221 -19.31 -11.29 8.49
N ASN A 222 -18.51 -10.59 9.29
CA ASN A 222 -17.07 -10.59 9.18
C ASN A 222 -16.46 -10.68 10.57
N PHE A 223 -15.56 -11.63 10.74
CA PHE A 223 -14.76 -11.79 11.94
C PHE A 223 -13.28 -11.58 11.61
N SER A 224 -12.68 -10.54 12.18
CA SER A 224 -11.28 -10.17 11.94
C SER A 224 -10.48 -10.19 13.24
N ILE A 225 -9.28 -10.75 13.22
CA ILE A 225 -8.33 -10.65 14.35
C ILE A 225 -7.27 -9.62 13.99
N LEU A 226 -7.15 -8.60 14.83
CA LEU A 226 -6.22 -7.49 14.68
C LEU A 226 -5.27 -7.52 15.86
N LYS A 227 -3.96 -7.46 15.62
CA LYS A 227 -3.00 -7.16 16.69
C LYS A 227 -2.53 -5.74 16.58
N LEU A 228 -2.79 -4.99 17.64
CA LEU A 228 -2.10 -3.76 17.95
C LEU A 228 -0.72 -4.14 18.46
N SER A 229 0.31 -3.96 17.65
CA SER A 229 1.68 -4.11 18.11
C SER A 229 2.41 -2.78 18.02
N ASP A 230 3.40 -2.58 18.89
CA ASP A 230 4.53 -1.74 18.52
C ASP A 230 5.22 -2.37 17.29
N ASP A 231 6.00 -1.59 16.54
CA ASP A 231 6.77 -2.11 15.43
C ASP A 231 7.89 -3.04 15.98
N GLU A 232 7.54 -4.33 16.13
CA GLU A 232 8.42 -5.48 16.33
C GLU A 232 9.00 -5.74 17.74
N GLY A 233 8.24 -5.52 18.82
CA GLY A 233 8.59 -5.94 20.19
C GLY A 233 9.63 -5.05 20.87
N ARG A 234 9.49 -3.73 20.79
CA ARG A 234 10.41 -2.75 21.41
C ARG A 234 9.72 -1.84 22.40
N GLU A 235 10.45 -1.51 23.48
CA GLU A 235 9.98 -0.67 24.58
C GLU A 235 9.23 0.59 24.15
N ILE A 236 8.19 0.87 24.93
CA ILE A 236 7.16 1.89 24.78
C ILE A 236 7.80 3.27 24.98
N ILE A 237 8.41 3.85 23.94
CA ILE A 237 8.83 5.26 24.02
C ILE A 237 8.30 6.10 22.83
N PHE A 238 8.00 5.53 21.66
CA PHE A 238 7.52 6.34 20.52
C PHE A 238 6.39 5.67 19.70
N ARG A 239 5.18 6.22 19.82
CA ARG A 239 3.90 5.72 19.25
C ARG A 239 3.88 5.73 17.71
N LYS A 240 4.26 4.62 17.07
CA LYS A 240 3.74 4.23 15.75
C LYS A 240 2.96 2.93 15.91
N VAL A 241 1.64 3.08 16.01
CA VAL A 241 0.73 1.95 16.23
C VAL A 241 0.43 1.27 14.89
N ILE A 242 0.74 -0.02 14.77
CA ILE A 242 0.44 -0.81 13.58
C ILE A 242 -0.68 -1.80 13.92
N PHE A 243 -1.81 -1.69 13.22
CA PHE A 243 -2.81 -2.74 13.21
C PHE A 243 -2.41 -3.79 12.17
N LYS A 244 -1.90 -4.92 12.63
CA LYS A 244 -1.70 -6.08 11.77
C LYS A 244 -2.98 -6.90 11.76
N LEU A 245 -3.62 -7.00 10.59
CA LEU A 245 -4.68 -7.99 10.37
C LEU A 245 -4.01 -9.36 10.28
N PHE A 246 -4.38 -10.25 11.19
CA PHE A 246 -3.91 -11.63 11.21
C PHE A 246 -4.81 -12.46 10.31
N SER A 247 -6.04 -12.74 10.74
CA SER A 247 -7.03 -13.46 9.95
C SER A 247 -8.30 -12.67 9.73
N THR A 248 -9.03 -13.00 8.67
CA THR A 248 -10.38 -12.51 8.43
C THR A 248 -11.19 -13.63 7.77
N HIS A 249 -12.32 -13.99 8.38
CA HIS A 249 -13.31 -14.88 7.77
C HIS A 249 -14.61 -14.11 7.60
N CYS A 250 -15.26 -14.32 6.46
CA CYS A 250 -16.43 -13.56 6.07
C CYS A 250 -17.47 -14.48 5.45
N ASP A 251 -18.73 -14.24 5.79
CA ASP A 251 -19.87 -14.78 5.07
C ASP A 251 -20.68 -13.62 4.51
N SER A 252 -20.66 -13.51 3.18
CA SER A 252 -21.37 -12.45 2.47
C SER A 252 -22.87 -12.72 2.36
N SER A 253 -23.34 -13.90 2.75
CA SER A 253 -24.75 -14.33 2.78
C SER A 253 -25.31 -14.47 4.20
N LEU A 254 -24.63 -13.90 5.20
CA LEU A 254 -25.04 -13.98 6.60
C LEU A 254 -25.05 -12.58 7.23
N GLY A 255 -26.19 -12.11 7.67
CA GLY A 255 -26.35 -10.83 8.37
C GLY A 255 -27.79 -10.58 8.78
N GLY A 256 -28.09 -9.36 9.21
CA GLY A 256 -29.40 -9.02 9.79
C GLY A 256 -30.63 -9.35 8.93
N ILE A 257 -30.50 -9.39 7.61
CA ILE A 257 -31.57 -9.78 6.68
C ILE A 257 -31.96 -11.26 6.82
N ASP A 258 -31.00 -12.13 7.12
CA ASP A 258 -31.24 -13.56 7.30
C ASP A 258 -32.02 -13.83 8.60
N PHE A 259 -31.77 -13.00 9.62
CA PHE A 259 -32.57 -12.97 10.84
C PHE A 259 -33.99 -12.45 10.59
N ASP A 260 -34.16 -11.49 9.66
CA ASP A 260 -35.49 -11.05 9.23
C ASP A 260 -36.25 -12.18 8.54
N TYR A 261 -35.57 -12.91 7.65
CA TYR A 261 -36.16 -14.05 6.94
C TYR A 261 -36.58 -15.18 7.88
N ALA A 262 -35.85 -15.45 8.96
CA ALA A 262 -36.27 -16.43 9.96
C ALA A 262 -37.65 -16.06 10.57
N ILE A 263 -37.87 -14.77 10.86
CA ILE A 263 -39.17 -14.27 11.34
C ILE A 263 -40.23 -14.33 10.23
N VAL A 264 -39.89 -13.91 9.01
CA VAL A 264 -40.82 -13.97 7.86
C VAL A 264 -41.30 -15.39 7.61
N ASN A 265 -40.38 -16.35 7.54
CA ASN A 265 -40.71 -17.76 7.31
C ASN A 265 -41.62 -18.30 8.41
N TYR A 266 -41.32 -17.99 9.68
CA TYR A 266 -42.19 -18.33 10.80
C TYR A 266 -43.61 -17.76 10.64
N ILE A 267 -43.74 -16.47 10.30
CA ILE A 267 -45.05 -15.83 10.10
C ILE A 267 -45.80 -16.46 8.91
N VAL A 268 -45.12 -16.72 7.80
CA VAL A 268 -45.69 -17.35 6.60
C VAL A 268 -46.21 -18.74 6.92
N GLU A 269 -45.44 -19.55 7.65
CA GLU A 269 -45.83 -20.89 8.06
C GLU A 269 -47.05 -20.87 8.98
N GLU A 270 -47.05 -20.01 10.01
CA GLU A 270 -48.18 -19.88 10.94
C GLU A 270 -49.44 -19.38 10.21
N PHE A 271 -49.31 -18.38 9.34
CA PHE A 271 -50.43 -17.88 8.55
C PHE A 271 -50.99 -18.95 7.60
N LYS A 272 -50.11 -19.74 6.97
CA LYS A 272 -50.52 -20.85 6.09
C LYS A 272 -51.21 -21.97 6.87
N LYS A 273 -50.75 -22.28 8.09
CA LYS A 273 -51.43 -23.25 8.98
C LYS A 273 -52.82 -22.77 9.38
N GLU A 274 -52.96 -21.51 9.76
CA GLU A 274 -54.24 -20.94 10.23
C GLU A 274 -55.25 -20.70 9.09
N ASN A 275 -54.79 -20.27 7.93
CA ASN A 275 -55.65 -19.77 6.86
C ASN A 275 -55.61 -20.59 5.57
N GLY A 276 -54.71 -21.56 5.46
CA GLY A 276 -54.52 -22.38 4.25
C GLY A 276 -53.92 -21.62 3.05
N ILE A 277 -53.51 -20.37 3.24
CA ILE A 277 -53.02 -19.49 2.16
C ILE A 277 -51.51 -19.30 2.25
N ASP A 278 -50.84 -19.47 1.11
CA ASP A 278 -49.40 -19.30 0.99
C ASP A 278 -49.05 -17.86 0.56
N LEU A 279 -48.58 -17.05 1.51
CA LEU A 279 -48.21 -15.65 1.27
C LEU A 279 -46.96 -15.48 0.39
N THR A 280 -46.15 -16.53 0.20
CA THR A 280 -44.93 -16.44 -0.62
C THR A 280 -45.20 -16.08 -2.09
N LYS A 281 -46.44 -16.29 -2.54
CA LYS A 281 -46.89 -15.97 -3.90
C LYS A 281 -47.32 -14.52 -4.08
N ASP A 282 -47.49 -13.76 -2.99
CA ASP A 282 -47.90 -12.35 -3.02
C ASP A 282 -46.70 -11.46 -2.65
N SER A 283 -46.13 -10.81 -3.66
CA SER A 283 -44.95 -9.95 -3.49
C SER A 283 -45.22 -8.73 -2.60
N THR A 284 -46.44 -8.18 -2.60
CA THR A 284 -46.83 -7.06 -1.74
C THR A 284 -46.97 -7.50 -0.29
N ALA A 285 -47.58 -8.67 -0.05
CA ALA A 285 -47.65 -9.25 1.29
C ALA A 285 -46.25 -9.57 1.84
N MET A 286 -45.38 -10.17 1.04
CA MET A 286 -44.00 -10.48 1.43
C MET A 286 -43.18 -9.22 1.76
N GLN A 287 -43.38 -8.12 1.02
CA GLN A 287 -42.71 -6.85 1.34
C GLN A 287 -43.17 -6.30 2.70
N ARG A 288 -44.49 -6.31 2.96
CA ARG A 288 -45.05 -5.87 4.25
C ARG A 288 -44.58 -6.74 5.41
N LEU A 289 -44.45 -8.05 5.18
CA LEU A 289 -43.91 -9.01 6.14
C LEU A 289 -42.45 -8.73 6.47
N ARG A 290 -41.59 -8.51 5.47
CA ARG A 290 -40.18 -8.18 5.68
C ARG A 290 -40.00 -6.93 6.53
N GLU A 291 -40.75 -5.86 6.22
CA GLU A 291 -40.71 -4.61 7.01
C GLU A 291 -41.20 -4.80 8.45
N ALA A 292 -42.24 -5.63 8.64
CA ALA A 292 -42.75 -5.92 9.98
C ALA A 292 -41.79 -6.82 10.78
N ALA A 293 -41.16 -7.79 10.12
CA ALA A 293 -40.15 -8.67 10.68
C ALA A 293 -38.92 -7.90 11.14
N GLU A 294 -38.38 -6.99 10.31
CA GLU A 294 -37.24 -6.15 10.69
C GLU A 294 -37.58 -5.26 11.90
N LYS A 295 -38.77 -4.64 11.91
CA LYS A 295 -39.24 -3.86 13.06
C LYS A 295 -39.38 -4.72 14.31
N ALA A 296 -39.92 -5.92 14.19
CA ALA A 296 -40.09 -6.87 15.30
C ALA A 296 -38.72 -7.29 15.86
N LYS A 297 -37.79 -7.71 14.98
CA LYS A 297 -36.39 -8.02 15.32
C LYS A 297 -35.74 -6.89 16.11
N CYS A 298 -35.81 -5.66 15.59
CA CYS A 298 -35.22 -4.50 16.23
C CYS A 298 -35.85 -4.19 17.60
N LYS A 299 -37.18 -4.33 17.74
CA LYS A 299 -37.88 -4.18 19.03
C LYS A 299 -37.47 -5.25 20.04
N LEU A 300 -37.30 -6.50 19.60
CA LEU A 300 -36.89 -7.62 20.45
C LEU A 300 -35.47 -7.48 20.99
N SER A 301 -34.63 -6.62 20.40
CA SER A 301 -33.33 -6.27 20.98
C SER A 301 -33.46 -5.57 22.33
N ASN A 302 -34.56 -4.85 22.58
CA ASN A 302 -34.80 -4.13 23.84
C ASN A 302 -35.99 -4.67 24.65
N SER A 303 -36.91 -5.39 24.00
CA SER A 303 -38.13 -5.94 24.62
C SER A 303 -38.10 -7.47 24.65
N THR A 304 -38.73 -8.11 25.62
CA THR A 304 -38.81 -9.58 25.70
C THR A 304 -39.88 -10.17 24.77
N GLN A 305 -40.80 -9.35 24.30
CA GLN A 305 -41.87 -9.70 23.36
C GLN A 305 -42.26 -8.50 22.50
N THR A 306 -42.82 -8.76 21.33
CA THR A 306 -43.44 -7.77 20.45
C THR A 306 -44.65 -8.38 19.76
N GLU A 307 -45.61 -7.54 19.39
CA GLU A 307 -46.75 -7.93 18.57
C GLU A 307 -46.54 -7.47 17.13
N ILE A 308 -46.80 -8.36 16.18
CA ILE A 308 -46.71 -8.12 14.74
C ILE A 308 -48.15 -8.07 14.23
N ILE A 309 -48.60 -6.85 13.92
CA ILE A 309 -49.96 -6.59 13.46
C ILE A 309 -49.89 -6.09 12.02
N LEU A 310 -50.39 -6.90 11.08
CA LEU A 310 -50.53 -6.53 9.67
C LEU A 310 -52.00 -6.68 9.26
N PRO A 311 -52.78 -5.59 9.27
CA PRO A 311 -54.18 -5.65 8.87
C PRO A 311 -54.31 -5.79 7.35
N ASN A 312 -55.30 -6.53 6.87
CA ASN A 312 -55.58 -6.69 5.44
C ASN A 312 -54.32 -7.12 4.66
N ILE A 313 -53.61 -8.15 5.15
CA ILE A 313 -52.39 -8.63 4.50
C ILE A 313 -52.68 -9.17 3.10
N ILE A 314 -53.87 -9.75 2.94
CA ILE A 314 -54.53 -10.06 1.67
C ILE A 314 -55.73 -9.11 1.55
N LEU A 315 -55.98 -8.57 0.35
CA LEU A 315 -57.10 -7.67 0.05
C LEU A 315 -58.44 -8.23 0.59
N GLY A 316 -58.92 -7.65 1.70
CA GLY A 316 -60.32 -7.69 2.12
C GLY A 316 -60.75 -8.68 3.22
N THR A 317 -59.95 -9.63 3.71
CA THR A 317 -60.49 -10.65 4.66
C THR A 317 -59.57 -11.15 5.77
N LYS A 318 -58.24 -11.01 5.68
CA LYS A 318 -57.30 -11.66 6.61
C LYS A 318 -56.25 -10.71 7.15
N HIS A 319 -55.94 -10.87 8.44
CA HIS A 319 -54.99 -10.08 9.20
C HIS A 319 -53.95 -11.00 9.81
N ILE A 320 -52.75 -10.49 10.06
CA ILE A 320 -51.76 -11.16 10.90
C ILE A 320 -51.77 -10.46 12.25
N ASN A 321 -51.95 -11.23 13.32
CA ASN A 321 -51.72 -10.79 14.68
C ASN A 321 -50.92 -11.87 15.42
N ILE A 322 -49.59 -11.75 15.38
CA ILE A 322 -48.68 -12.72 15.98
C ILE A 322 -47.91 -12.05 17.11
N LYS A 323 -47.95 -12.65 18.30
CA LYS A 323 -47.06 -12.31 19.41
C LYS A 323 -45.76 -13.10 19.26
N LEU A 324 -44.65 -12.41 19.07
CA LEU A 324 -43.33 -13.00 18.95
C LEU A 324 -42.52 -12.69 20.21
N SER A 325 -42.07 -13.73 20.91
CA SER A 325 -41.16 -13.59 22.05
C SER A 325 -39.70 -13.60 21.60
N ARG A 326 -38.82 -12.96 22.38
CA ARG A 326 -37.36 -12.99 22.14
C ARG A 326 -36.84 -14.42 22.16
N SER A 327 -37.30 -15.25 23.09
CA SER A 327 -36.92 -16.66 23.18
C SER A 327 -37.27 -17.43 21.91
N LYS A 328 -38.44 -17.19 21.31
CA LYS A 328 -38.82 -17.84 20.06
C LYS A 328 -37.96 -17.34 18.90
N PHE A 329 -37.69 -16.04 18.83
CA PHE A 329 -36.78 -15.50 17.82
C PHE A 329 -35.36 -16.07 17.92
N GLU A 330 -34.83 -16.23 19.14
CA GLU A 330 -33.55 -16.88 19.39
C GLU A 330 -33.52 -18.35 18.94
N GLU A 331 -34.62 -19.08 19.15
CA GLU A 331 -34.79 -20.46 18.65
C GLU A 331 -34.77 -20.51 17.12
N LEU A 332 -35.51 -19.61 16.46
CA LEU A 332 -35.62 -19.53 15.00
C LEU A 332 -34.30 -19.19 14.30
N THR A 333 -33.31 -18.66 15.04
CA THR A 333 -32.04 -18.16 14.48
C THR A 333 -30.81 -18.86 15.04
N ALA A 334 -31.01 -19.99 15.73
CA ALA A 334 -29.94 -20.74 16.37
C ALA A 334 -28.85 -21.22 15.39
N ASP A 335 -29.23 -21.64 14.18
CA ASP A 335 -28.31 -22.07 13.14
C ASP A 335 -27.43 -20.92 12.60
N LEU A 336 -28.02 -19.72 12.46
CA LEU A 336 -27.29 -18.52 12.03
C LEU A 336 -26.20 -18.16 13.04
N PHE A 337 -26.47 -18.29 14.34
CA PHE A 337 -25.46 -18.11 15.40
C PHE A 337 -24.37 -19.18 15.36
N GLN A 338 -24.73 -20.43 15.07
CA GLN A 338 -23.75 -21.49 14.94
C GLN A 338 -22.78 -21.20 13.78
N LYS A 339 -23.29 -20.74 12.64
CA LYS A 339 -22.48 -20.36 11.48
C LYS A 339 -21.48 -19.24 11.81
N THR A 340 -21.91 -18.20 12.54
CA THR A 340 -20.96 -17.15 12.97
C THR A 340 -19.87 -17.70 13.89
N ALA A 341 -20.21 -18.64 14.79
CA ALA A 341 -19.26 -19.30 15.68
C ALA A 341 -18.20 -20.12 14.93
N GLU A 342 -18.63 -20.89 13.93
CA GLU A 342 -17.74 -21.72 13.11
C GLU A 342 -16.72 -20.87 12.35
N LEU A 343 -17.12 -19.72 11.84
CA LEU A 343 -16.22 -18.77 11.18
C LEU A 343 -15.25 -18.12 12.16
N CYS A 344 -15.68 -17.82 13.39
CA CYS A 344 -14.78 -17.37 14.45
C CYS A 344 -13.72 -18.44 14.77
N LYS A 345 -14.13 -19.72 14.94
CA LYS A 345 -13.23 -20.86 15.18
C LYS A 345 -12.20 -21.01 14.06
N LYS A 346 -12.62 -20.88 12.80
CA LYS A 346 -11.71 -20.92 11.64
C LYS A 346 -10.68 -19.79 11.69
N SER A 347 -11.11 -18.54 11.93
CA SER A 347 -10.18 -17.40 12.06
C SER A 347 -9.14 -17.57 13.16
N MET A 348 -9.53 -18.13 14.31
CA MET A 348 -8.61 -18.39 15.42
C MET A 348 -7.60 -19.49 15.06
N LYS A 349 -8.09 -20.58 14.44
CA LYS A 349 -7.28 -21.73 14.03
C LYS A 349 -6.23 -21.36 12.97
N ASP A 350 -6.59 -20.55 11.99
CA ASP A 350 -5.66 -20.14 10.91
C ASP A 350 -4.42 -19.42 11.44
N GLU A 351 -4.53 -18.79 12.62
CA GLU A 351 -3.43 -18.04 13.26
C GLU A 351 -2.82 -18.79 14.44
N ASN A 352 -3.26 -20.03 14.70
CA ASN A 352 -2.91 -20.82 15.88
C ASN A 352 -3.09 -20.02 17.18
N LEU A 353 -4.17 -19.23 17.27
CA LEU A 353 -4.50 -18.46 18.46
C LEU A 353 -5.46 -19.24 19.34
N GLU A 354 -5.18 -19.23 20.64
CA GLU A 354 -6.10 -19.70 21.65
C GLU A 354 -7.01 -18.55 22.10
N PRO A 355 -8.20 -18.84 22.64
CA PRO A 355 -9.12 -17.85 23.19
C PRO A 355 -8.45 -16.84 24.15
N ALA A 356 -7.54 -17.34 24.97
CA ALA A 356 -6.82 -16.55 25.97
C ALA A 356 -5.85 -15.52 25.36
N ASP A 357 -5.52 -15.63 24.07
CA ASP A 357 -4.65 -14.70 23.36
C ASP A 357 -5.40 -13.44 22.89
N ILE A 358 -6.73 -13.40 23.03
CA ILE A 358 -7.57 -12.25 22.66
C ILE A 358 -7.79 -11.34 23.87
N ASP A 359 -7.23 -10.14 23.83
CA ASP A 359 -7.39 -9.15 24.90
C ASP A 359 -8.78 -8.48 24.89
N GLN A 360 -9.32 -8.26 23.68
CA GLN A 360 -10.55 -7.49 23.51
C GLN A 360 -11.41 -8.01 22.36
N VAL A 361 -12.73 -8.06 22.56
CA VAL A 361 -13.73 -8.34 21.51
C VAL A 361 -14.57 -7.10 21.26
N LEU A 362 -14.61 -6.66 20.00
CA LEU A 362 -15.42 -5.53 19.55
C LEU A 362 -16.63 -6.04 18.77
N LEU A 363 -17.82 -5.77 19.30
CA LEU A 363 -19.10 -6.07 18.65
C LEU A 363 -19.51 -4.89 17.76
N VAL A 364 -19.52 -5.14 16.45
CA VAL A 364 -19.76 -4.14 15.40
C VAL A 364 -20.94 -4.58 14.55
N GLY A 365 -21.67 -3.63 13.96
CA GLY A 365 -22.82 -3.90 13.11
C GLY A 365 -24.14 -3.95 13.88
N GLY A 366 -25.23 -3.54 13.22
CA GLY A 366 -26.53 -3.36 13.86
C GLY A 366 -27.14 -4.64 14.42
N MET A 367 -26.86 -5.80 13.80
CA MET A 367 -27.38 -7.08 14.27
C MET A 367 -26.67 -7.56 15.54
N SER A 368 -25.46 -7.08 15.80
CA SER A 368 -24.75 -7.31 17.07
C SER A 368 -25.42 -6.64 18.29
N LYS A 369 -26.45 -5.80 18.08
CA LYS A 369 -27.29 -5.22 19.15
C LYS A 369 -28.22 -6.23 19.80
N MET A 370 -28.45 -7.39 19.19
CA MET A 370 -29.31 -8.41 19.76
C MET A 370 -28.71 -8.95 21.06
N PRO A 371 -29.47 -8.98 22.17
CA PRO A 371 -28.97 -9.45 23.46
C PRO A 371 -28.34 -10.83 23.39
N ARG A 372 -28.88 -11.76 22.59
CA ARG A 372 -28.28 -13.08 22.38
C ARG A 372 -26.83 -13.02 21.90
N VAL A 373 -26.47 -12.07 21.03
CA VAL A 373 -25.09 -11.87 20.57
C VAL A 373 -24.21 -11.52 21.77
N PHE A 374 -24.60 -10.56 22.60
CA PHE A 374 -23.84 -10.17 23.78
C PHE A 374 -23.85 -11.23 24.90
N LEU A 375 -24.98 -11.88 25.15
CA LEU A 375 -25.13 -12.96 26.14
C LEU A 375 -24.31 -14.20 25.78
N THR A 376 -24.08 -14.42 24.49
CA THR A 376 -23.10 -15.39 24.00
C THR A 376 -21.69 -15.10 24.51
N PHE A 377 -21.38 -13.85 24.91
CA PHE A 377 -20.08 -13.44 25.44
C PHE A 377 -20.03 -13.20 26.98
N SER A 378 -21.13 -12.86 27.67
CA SER A 378 -21.04 -12.15 28.98
C SER A 378 -21.58 -12.83 30.25
N ARG A 379 -21.89 -14.13 30.28
CA ARG A 379 -22.24 -14.90 31.51
C ARG A 379 -23.37 -14.36 32.42
N SER A 380 -24.54 -14.98 32.34
CA SER A 380 -25.37 -15.53 33.45
C SER A 380 -26.86 -15.43 33.15
N PHE A 381 -27.62 -16.42 33.65
CA PHE A 381 -29.06 -16.67 33.52
C PHE A 381 -29.53 -17.50 32.31
N SER A 382 -29.65 -18.80 32.62
CA SER A 382 -30.58 -19.82 32.09
C SER A 382 -31.39 -19.46 30.83
N ILE A 383 -30.86 -19.83 29.66
CA ILE A 383 -31.52 -20.70 28.65
C ILE A 383 -30.55 -20.95 27.46
N GLN A 384 -30.53 -22.21 27.02
CA GLN A 384 -29.76 -22.87 25.94
C GLN A 384 -28.23 -23.00 26.12
N LYS A 385 -27.85 -24.20 26.61
CA LYS A 385 -26.52 -24.68 27.02
C LYS A 385 -25.50 -24.85 25.86
N GLN A 386 -25.94 -25.03 24.61
CA GLN A 386 -25.06 -25.41 23.49
C GLN A 386 -24.30 -24.25 22.84
N LEU A 387 -24.91 -23.07 22.64
CA LEU A 387 -24.23 -21.92 22.04
C LEU A 387 -23.26 -21.22 23.01
N LYS A 388 -23.62 -21.17 24.30
CA LYS A 388 -22.77 -20.62 25.36
C LYS A 388 -21.44 -21.36 25.45
N GLN A 389 -21.47 -22.69 25.41
CA GLN A 389 -20.27 -23.54 25.50
C GLN A 389 -19.35 -23.31 24.29
N ILE A 390 -19.90 -23.24 23.06
CA ILE A 390 -19.12 -23.02 21.84
C ILE A 390 -18.37 -21.69 21.87
N PHE A 391 -18.96 -20.62 22.41
CA PHE A 391 -18.32 -19.29 22.42
C PHE A 391 -17.45 -19.03 23.65
N GLU A 392 -17.79 -19.59 24.82
CA GLU A 392 -16.87 -19.63 25.97
C GLU A 392 -15.60 -20.42 25.64
N GLU A 393 -15.71 -21.49 24.83
CA GLU A 393 -14.57 -22.20 24.21
C GLU A 393 -13.77 -21.36 23.21
N ILE A 394 -14.35 -20.33 22.57
CA ILE A 394 -13.66 -19.51 21.56
C ILE A 394 -12.99 -18.27 22.16
N PHE A 395 -13.56 -17.65 23.20
CA PHE A 395 -13.13 -16.33 23.67
C PHE A 395 -12.67 -16.25 25.14
N GLY A 396 -12.92 -17.26 25.98
CA GLY A 396 -12.41 -17.31 27.36
C GLY A 396 -12.96 -16.22 28.32
N GLU A 397 -12.62 -16.33 29.61
CA GLU A 397 -13.14 -15.44 30.67
C GLU A 397 -12.45 -14.07 30.77
N LYS A 398 -11.29 -13.89 30.12
CA LYS A 398 -10.40 -12.73 30.32
C LYS A 398 -10.65 -11.57 29.34
N SER A 399 -11.32 -11.79 28.21
CA SER A 399 -11.46 -10.77 27.16
C SER A 399 -12.51 -9.72 27.48
N LYS A 400 -12.19 -8.44 27.25
CA LYS A 400 -13.16 -7.33 27.41
C LYS A 400 -14.09 -7.25 26.19
N ILE A 401 -15.40 -7.33 26.39
CA ILE A 401 -16.40 -7.16 25.31
C ILE A 401 -16.93 -5.72 25.31
N GLU A 402 -16.82 -5.04 24.17
CA GLU A 402 -17.34 -3.69 23.99
C GLU A 402 -18.30 -3.58 22.79
N ASN A 403 -19.41 -2.89 23.01
CA ASN A 403 -20.44 -2.65 22.01
C ASN A 403 -20.17 -1.33 21.25
N LYS A 404 -19.77 -1.43 19.97
CA LYS A 404 -19.32 -0.29 19.15
C LYS A 404 -20.06 -0.19 17.81
N TYR A 405 -21.39 -0.27 17.86
CA TYR A 405 -22.25 -0.51 16.69
C TYR A 405 -22.20 0.56 15.58
N GLU A 406 -21.77 1.79 15.89
CA GLU A 406 -21.87 2.96 15.00
C GLU A 406 -20.53 3.68 14.77
N MET A 407 -19.42 3.08 15.22
CA MET A 407 -18.13 3.77 15.36
C MET A 407 -17.19 3.61 14.14
N ILE A 408 -17.62 2.91 13.09
CA ILE A 408 -16.81 2.71 11.88
C ILE A 408 -16.48 4.06 11.21
N ALA A 409 -17.44 4.98 11.11
CA ALA A 409 -17.23 6.28 10.46
C ALA A 409 -16.27 7.19 11.26
N THR A 410 -16.30 7.13 12.60
CA THR A 410 -15.35 7.87 13.45
C THR A 410 -13.96 7.24 13.41
N GLY A 411 -13.89 5.92 13.45
CA GLY A 411 -12.66 5.15 13.23
C GLY A 411 -11.98 5.45 11.90
N ALA A 412 -12.75 5.67 10.83
CA ALA A 412 -12.24 6.08 9.53
C ALA A 412 -11.48 7.41 9.62
N LEU A 413 -11.99 8.39 10.36
CA LEU A 413 -11.32 9.67 10.58
C LEU A 413 -10.07 9.53 11.44
N TYR A 414 -10.12 8.74 12.52
CA TYR A 414 -8.93 8.47 13.32
C TYR A 414 -7.83 7.78 12.50
N LEU A 415 -8.19 6.88 11.58
CA LEU A 415 -7.22 6.30 10.64
C LEU A 415 -6.69 7.37 9.70
N GLY A 416 -7.57 8.24 9.19
CA GLY A 416 -7.17 9.42 8.42
C GLY A 416 -6.11 10.27 9.14
N VAL A 417 -6.31 10.52 10.43
CA VAL A 417 -5.35 11.24 11.30
C VAL A 417 -4.04 10.46 11.45
N LEU A 418 -4.09 9.18 11.84
CA LEU A 418 -2.89 8.36 12.05
C LEU A 418 -2.01 8.26 10.81
N PHE A 419 -2.63 8.23 9.62
CA PHE A 419 -1.94 8.13 8.35
C PHE A 419 -1.63 9.48 7.69
N GLY A 420 -1.85 10.60 8.40
CA GLY A 420 -1.49 11.95 7.93
C GLY A 420 -2.43 12.56 6.87
N HIS A 421 -3.61 11.98 6.67
CA HIS A 421 -4.64 12.46 5.75
C HIS A 421 -5.61 13.47 6.38
N VAL A 422 -5.61 13.60 7.71
CA VAL A 422 -6.47 14.53 8.45
C VAL A 422 -5.61 15.30 9.45
N ASN A 423 -5.57 16.62 9.32
CA ASN A 423 -4.77 17.49 10.19
C ASN A 423 -5.51 17.77 11.50
N TYR A 424 -4.82 17.59 12.64
CA TYR A 424 -5.20 18.23 13.90
C TYR A 424 -4.89 19.73 13.80
N ILE A 425 -5.90 20.59 13.71
CA ILE A 425 -5.68 22.01 13.99
C ILE A 425 -5.68 22.15 15.51
N ASP A 426 -4.50 22.22 16.10
CA ASP A 426 -4.35 22.42 17.54
C ASP A 426 -4.38 23.92 17.91
N GLY A 427 -5.33 24.31 18.77
CA GLY A 427 -5.35 25.62 19.46
C GLY A 427 -4.16 25.85 20.41
N ARG A 428 -3.32 24.84 20.67
CA ARG A 428 -2.00 25.03 21.31
C ARG A 428 -0.99 25.69 20.38
N ILE A 429 -1.15 25.65 19.06
CA ILE A 429 -0.26 26.39 18.16
C ILE A 429 -0.45 27.89 18.36
N THR A 430 -1.64 28.33 18.76
CA THR A 430 -1.90 29.71 19.18
C THR A 430 -1.27 30.05 20.54
N ASN A 431 -1.24 29.13 21.51
CA ASN A 431 -0.59 29.37 22.81
C ASN A 431 0.94 29.22 22.78
N ILE A 432 1.49 28.26 22.02
CA ILE A 432 2.92 28.12 21.76
C ILE A 432 3.41 29.30 20.91
N LYS A 433 2.62 29.79 19.94
CA LYS A 433 2.91 31.08 19.29
C LYS A 433 2.90 32.22 20.29
N LYS A 434 1.96 32.28 21.24
CA LYS A 434 1.89 33.34 22.26
C LYS A 434 3.08 33.30 23.24
N GLU A 435 3.46 32.12 23.70
CA GLU A 435 4.57 31.93 24.64
C GLU A 435 5.94 32.04 23.93
N LEU A 436 6.13 31.46 22.73
CA LEU A 436 7.35 31.70 21.93
C LEU A 436 7.48 33.17 21.53
N TRP A 437 6.39 33.87 21.26
CA TRP A 437 6.43 35.30 20.96
C TRP A 437 6.73 36.14 22.21
N LYS A 438 6.27 35.73 23.40
CA LYS A 438 6.69 36.32 24.68
C LYS A 438 8.17 36.05 24.98
N THR A 439 8.64 34.82 24.81
CA THR A 439 10.04 34.43 25.06
C THR A 439 10.97 35.07 24.04
N ALA A 440 10.61 35.10 22.74
CA ALA A 440 11.37 35.81 21.73
C ALA A 440 11.35 37.33 21.96
N SER A 441 10.22 37.92 22.37
CA SER A 441 10.17 39.34 22.75
C SER A 441 10.98 39.65 24.01
N TYR A 442 11.07 38.72 24.96
CA TYR A 442 11.86 38.85 26.18
C TYR A 442 13.36 38.73 25.87
N ILE A 443 13.77 37.73 25.09
CA ILE A 443 15.15 37.55 24.64
C ILE A 443 15.58 38.74 23.80
N VAL A 444 14.75 39.22 22.87
CA VAL A 444 15.04 40.43 22.09
C VAL A 444 15.11 41.66 23.00
N LYS A 445 14.22 41.84 23.98
CA LYS A 445 14.31 42.99 24.91
C LYS A 445 15.55 42.96 25.81
N GLU A 446 15.99 41.78 26.26
CA GLU A 446 17.20 41.64 27.08
C GLU A 446 18.47 41.76 26.22
N PHE A 447 18.50 41.18 25.01
CA PHE A 447 19.63 41.32 24.08
C PHE A 447 19.83 42.77 23.60
N TYR A 448 18.76 43.58 23.54
CA TYR A 448 18.85 45.00 23.14
C TYR A 448 19.15 45.96 24.30
N LYS A 449 18.98 45.55 25.57
CA LYS A 449 19.44 46.34 26.73
C LYS A 449 20.96 46.43 26.77
N ASP A 450 21.66 45.39 26.34
CA ASP A 450 23.12 45.33 26.39
C ASP A 450 23.81 46.01 25.19
N ILE A 451 23.09 46.32 24.10
CA ILE A 451 23.69 46.87 22.86
C ILE A 451 23.40 48.37 22.68
N ASN A 452 22.64 49.01 23.58
CA ASN A 452 22.40 50.46 23.60
C ASN A 452 21.95 51.09 22.25
N ILE A 453 21.23 50.33 21.41
CA ILE A 453 20.68 50.81 20.13
C ILE A 453 19.33 51.45 20.39
N LYS A 454 19.24 52.77 20.22
CA LYS A 454 18.10 53.58 20.67
C LYS A 454 16.86 53.61 19.76
N VAL A 455 16.86 53.04 18.55
CA VAL A 455 15.67 53.04 17.69
C VAL A 455 15.64 51.80 16.78
N LEU A 456 14.68 50.91 17.02
CA LEU A 456 14.24 49.92 16.03
C LEU A 456 13.12 50.56 15.20
N THR A 457 13.32 50.70 13.88
CA THR A 457 12.26 51.18 12.98
C THR A 457 11.19 50.10 12.77
N ASP A 458 9.94 50.50 12.55
CA ASP A 458 8.78 49.60 12.38
C ASP A 458 8.94 48.56 11.26
N GLU A 459 9.84 48.82 10.29
CA GLU A 459 10.18 47.88 9.21
C GLU A 459 11.05 46.72 9.68
N ALA A 460 11.96 46.94 10.65
CA ALA A 460 12.75 45.87 11.25
C ALA A 460 11.88 44.91 12.07
N VAL A 461 10.86 45.45 12.77
CA VAL A 461 9.87 44.68 13.52
C VAL A 461 8.94 43.88 12.59
N LYS A 462 8.54 44.46 11.45
CA LYS A 462 7.79 43.74 10.40
C LYS A 462 8.62 42.64 9.72
N GLY A 463 9.92 42.86 9.52
CA GLY A 463 10.86 41.85 9.02
C GLY A 463 11.00 40.66 9.96
N LEU A 464 11.17 40.92 11.26
CA LEU A 464 11.24 39.90 12.31
C LEU A 464 9.91 39.14 12.49
N GLY A 465 8.76 39.80 12.29
CA GLY A 465 7.44 39.15 12.28
C GLY A 465 7.25 38.15 11.13
N LYS A 466 7.84 38.43 9.95
CA LYS A 466 7.91 37.47 8.84
C LYS A 466 8.90 36.32 9.15
N PHE A 467 10.00 36.62 9.84
CA PHE A 467 11.01 35.64 10.25
C PHE A 467 10.49 34.63 11.28
N ALA A 468 9.72 35.09 12.28
CA ALA A 468 9.07 34.21 13.27
C ALA A 468 7.98 33.30 12.66
N ALA A 469 7.39 33.70 11.52
CA ALA A 469 6.49 32.85 10.77
C ALA A 469 7.24 31.74 10.00
N ILE A 470 8.44 32.04 9.48
CA ILE A 470 9.30 31.09 8.76
C ILE A 470 9.85 30.02 9.72
N THR A 471 10.34 30.41 10.91
CA THR A 471 10.84 29.48 11.93
C THR A 471 9.76 28.56 12.49
N SER A 472 8.48 28.95 12.45
CA SER A 472 7.36 28.08 12.88
C SER A 472 7.09 26.89 11.93
N SER A 473 7.43 27.04 10.65
CA SER A 473 7.43 25.98 9.64
C SER A 473 8.62 25.04 9.81
N GLU A 474 9.79 25.59 10.16
CA GLU A 474 11.05 24.87 10.32
C GLU A 474 11.17 24.16 11.68
N LEU A 475 10.56 24.68 12.74
CA LEU A 475 10.43 24.02 14.04
C LEU A 475 9.44 22.83 13.98
N ARG A 476 8.40 22.90 13.13
CA ARG A 476 7.58 21.72 12.79
C ARG A 476 8.43 20.66 12.08
N LEU A 477 9.33 21.07 11.20
CA LEU A 477 10.30 20.18 10.56
C LEU A 477 11.25 19.56 11.59
N MET A 478 11.75 20.31 12.58
CA MET A 478 12.59 19.77 13.67
C MET A 478 11.83 18.77 14.56
N ASP A 479 10.58 19.05 14.94
CA ASP A 479 9.74 18.12 15.72
C ASP A 479 9.36 16.85 14.92
N ILE A 480 9.24 16.97 13.58
CA ILE A 480 8.97 15.85 12.66
C ILE A 480 10.25 15.06 12.33
N ILE A 481 11.41 15.72 12.24
CA ILE A 481 12.72 15.08 12.01
C ILE A 481 13.17 14.34 13.27
N TRP A 482 12.93 14.89 14.47
CA TRP A 482 13.14 14.20 15.73
C TRP A 482 12.25 12.94 15.85
N ARG A 483 11.01 13.00 15.32
CA ARG A 483 10.12 11.82 15.16
C ARG A 483 10.59 10.84 14.07
N SER A 484 11.47 11.25 13.16
CA SER A 484 12.03 10.39 12.11
C SER A 484 13.34 9.69 12.52
N ASP A 485 13.98 10.14 13.60
CA ASP A 485 15.22 9.56 14.13
C ASP A 485 14.96 8.38 15.09
N THR A 486 13.71 7.92 15.24
CA THR A 486 13.36 6.69 15.96
C THR A 486 13.44 5.43 15.08
N THR A 487 14.19 5.46 13.97
CA THR A 487 14.67 4.20 13.34
C THR A 487 15.81 3.64 14.18
N SER A 488 15.52 3.10 15.36
CA SER A 488 16.50 2.23 16.02
C SER A 488 16.57 0.90 15.26
N THR A 489 17.79 0.38 15.12
CA THR A 489 18.12 -1.04 14.89
C THR A 489 17.57 -1.79 13.66
N LEU A 490 17.65 -1.25 12.45
CA LEU A 490 17.95 -2.12 11.30
C LEU A 490 19.31 -2.77 11.58
N ARG A 491 19.33 -4.04 12.00
CA ARG A 491 20.57 -4.77 12.34
C ARG A 491 21.42 -5.14 11.11
N GLY A 492 21.00 -4.74 9.90
CA GLY A 492 21.70 -5.03 8.66
C GLY A 492 21.04 -4.39 7.42
N PRO A 493 21.68 -4.54 6.25
CA PRO A 493 21.18 -4.01 4.98
C PRO A 493 19.86 -4.66 4.55
N VAL A 494 18.95 -3.85 3.98
CA VAL A 494 17.68 -4.29 3.39
C VAL A 494 17.83 -4.39 1.88
N ILE A 495 17.37 -5.50 1.30
CA ILE A 495 17.47 -5.76 -0.14
C ILE A 495 16.10 -5.66 -0.84
N GLY A 496 16.09 -5.22 -2.09
CA GLY A 496 14.91 -5.27 -2.98
C GLY A 496 15.01 -6.49 -3.89
N ILE A 497 14.02 -7.38 -3.85
CA ILE A 497 13.98 -8.61 -4.63
C ILE A 497 12.87 -8.54 -5.66
N ASN A 498 13.22 -8.75 -6.93
CA ASN A 498 12.28 -9.16 -7.95
C ASN A 498 12.29 -10.68 -8.06
N PHE A 499 11.30 -11.35 -7.45
CA PHE A 499 11.10 -12.79 -7.57
C PHE A 499 10.29 -13.06 -8.84
N GLY A 500 10.95 -13.29 -9.98
CA GLY A 500 10.29 -13.38 -11.29
C GLY A 500 9.93 -14.80 -11.72
N PHE A 501 9.14 -14.92 -12.80
CA PHE A 501 8.71 -16.22 -13.33
C PHE A 501 9.84 -17.03 -13.96
N ALA A 502 10.67 -16.38 -14.79
CA ALA A 502 11.80 -17.02 -15.46
C ALA A 502 13.16 -16.59 -14.89
N ASN A 503 13.27 -15.32 -14.49
CA ASN A 503 14.49 -14.74 -13.93
C ASN A 503 14.13 -13.89 -12.73
N SER A 504 14.96 -13.94 -11.71
CA SER A 504 14.89 -13.11 -10.51
C SER A 504 16.10 -12.19 -10.43
N SER A 505 15.96 -11.07 -9.71
CA SER A 505 17.06 -10.13 -9.49
C SER A 505 17.00 -9.51 -8.09
N VAL A 506 18.14 -9.03 -7.62
CA VAL A 506 18.27 -8.39 -6.31
C VAL A 506 18.98 -7.05 -6.45
N ALA A 507 18.49 -6.06 -5.70
CA ALA A 507 19.03 -4.71 -5.66
C ALA A 507 19.25 -4.25 -4.23
N ILE A 508 20.16 -3.30 -4.06
CA ILE A 508 20.50 -2.67 -2.78
C ILE A 508 20.42 -1.15 -2.93
N LEU A 509 20.31 -0.45 -1.80
CA LEU A 509 20.58 0.98 -1.75
C LEU A 509 22.04 1.19 -1.35
N GLU A 510 22.84 1.81 -2.23
CA GLU A 510 24.24 2.15 -1.95
C GLU A 510 24.49 3.59 -2.41
N ASN A 511 25.08 4.42 -1.54
CA ASN A 511 25.36 5.83 -1.82
C ASN A 511 24.13 6.59 -2.35
N ARG A 512 22.96 6.34 -1.73
CA ARG A 512 21.65 6.94 -2.09
C ARG A 512 21.12 6.54 -3.48
N LYS A 513 21.75 5.58 -4.14
CA LYS A 513 21.31 5.07 -5.45
C LYS A 513 20.96 3.59 -5.34
N ALA A 514 19.80 3.21 -5.84
CA ALA A 514 19.45 1.81 -5.94
C ALA A 514 20.25 1.17 -7.08
N LYS A 515 20.88 0.03 -6.81
CA LYS A 515 21.76 -0.70 -7.74
C LYS A 515 21.41 -2.18 -7.74
N VAL A 516 21.24 -2.76 -8.92
CA VAL A 516 21.08 -4.21 -9.11
C VAL A 516 22.43 -4.89 -8.96
N LEU A 517 22.47 -6.02 -8.29
CA LEU A 517 23.69 -6.78 -8.04
C LEU A 517 23.89 -7.87 -9.08
N LYS A 518 25.17 -8.14 -9.37
CA LYS A 518 25.56 -9.30 -10.19
C LYS A 518 25.70 -10.52 -9.29
N ASN A 519 25.18 -11.65 -9.74
CA ASN A 519 25.42 -12.96 -9.14
C ASN A 519 26.85 -13.46 -9.44
N ASP A 520 27.18 -14.63 -8.90
CA ASP A 520 28.51 -15.25 -9.05
C ASP A 520 28.85 -15.56 -10.52
N GLU A 521 27.85 -15.70 -11.39
CA GLU A 521 28.02 -15.86 -12.83
C GLU A 521 28.17 -14.53 -13.60
N GLY A 522 28.27 -13.40 -12.90
CA GLY A 522 28.45 -12.07 -13.47
C GLY A 522 27.19 -11.45 -14.10
N SER A 523 26.03 -12.09 -13.92
CA SER A 523 24.74 -11.66 -14.46
C SER A 523 23.93 -10.90 -13.40
N ILE A 524 23.22 -9.85 -13.81
CA ILE A 524 22.24 -9.16 -12.94
C ILE A 524 20.90 -9.92 -12.80
N LEU A 525 20.72 -10.96 -13.62
CA LEU A 525 19.57 -11.86 -13.62
C LEU A 525 20.01 -13.26 -13.19
N THR A 526 19.32 -13.80 -12.19
CA THR A 526 19.46 -15.19 -11.76
C THR A 526 18.28 -15.98 -12.27
N PRO A 527 18.48 -17.01 -13.12
CA PRO A 527 17.37 -17.85 -13.58
C PRO A 527 16.62 -18.47 -12.40
N SER A 528 15.29 -18.46 -12.46
CA SER A 528 14.41 -19.00 -11.42
C SER A 528 14.21 -20.50 -11.63
N VAL A 529 15.33 -21.22 -11.56
CA VAL A 529 15.44 -22.66 -11.85
C VAL A 529 16.25 -23.31 -10.74
N VAL A 530 15.75 -24.44 -10.24
CA VAL A 530 16.38 -25.27 -9.20
C VAL A 530 16.57 -26.67 -9.77
N ALA A 531 17.72 -27.29 -9.55
CA ALA A 531 17.94 -28.68 -9.95
C ALA A 531 18.53 -29.49 -8.80
N PHE A 532 18.08 -30.73 -8.69
CA PHE A 532 18.59 -31.71 -7.74
C PHE A 532 19.48 -32.69 -8.50
N THR A 533 20.75 -32.74 -8.14
CA THR A 533 21.72 -33.66 -8.77
C THR A 533 21.57 -35.06 -8.18
N LYS A 534 22.22 -36.05 -8.80
CA LYS A 534 22.23 -37.43 -8.29
C LYS A 534 22.89 -37.58 -6.92
N ASP A 535 23.75 -36.63 -6.55
CA ASP A 535 24.48 -36.61 -5.29
C ASP A 535 23.77 -35.77 -4.21
N ASP A 536 22.44 -35.56 -4.36
CA ASP A 536 21.59 -34.71 -3.49
C ASP A 536 22.05 -33.22 -3.42
N GLU A 537 22.91 -32.76 -4.33
CA GLU A 537 23.30 -31.35 -4.42
C GLU A 537 22.18 -30.50 -5.06
N ILE A 538 21.94 -29.31 -4.52
CA ILE A 538 20.94 -28.37 -5.03
C ILE A 538 21.62 -27.26 -5.81
N LEU A 539 21.40 -27.25 -7.13
CA LEU A 539 21.88 -26.21 -8.02
C LEU A 539 20.78 -25.17 -8.24
N VAL A 540 21.15 -23.88 -8.25
CA VAL A 540 20.21 -22.78 -8.47
C VAL A 540 20.73 -21.86 -9.58
N GLY A 541 19.85 -21.42 -10.48
CA GLY A 541 20.18 -20.44 -11.51
C GLY A 541 20.87 -21.04 -12.74
N ALA A 542 21.94 -20.39 -13.23
CA ALA A 542 22.63 -20.82 -14.43
C ALA A 542 23.27 -22.23 -14.33
N PRO A 543 23.83 -22.66 -13.18
CA PRO A 543 24.23 -24.06 -12.97
C PRO A 543 23.08 -25.05 -13.19
N ALA A 544 21.89 -24.78 -12.64
CA ALA A 544 20.71 -25.63 -12.83
C ALA A 544 20.30 -25.72 -14.31
N ILE A 545 20.32 -24.60 -15.04
CA ILE A 545 20.04 -24.60 -16.49
C ILE A 545 21.06 -25.42 -17.29
N ARG A 546 22.36 -25.34 -16.94
CA ARG A 546 23.44 -26.02 -17.69
C ARG A 546 23.23 -27.52 -17.78
N GLN A 547 22.81 -28.14 -16.68
CA GLN A 547 22.61 -29.59 -16.57
C GLN A 547 21.21 -30.07 -16.97
N SER A 548 20.24 -29.16 -17.16
CA SER A 548 18.83 -29.48 -17.41
C SER A 548 18.55 -30.45 -18.57
N VAL A 549 19.45 -30.51 -19.56
CA VAL A 549 19.31 -31.41 -20.73
C VAL A 549 19.38 -32.89 -20.33
N LEU A 550 20.21 -33.23 -19.35
CA LEU A 550 20.43 -34.61 -18.92
C LEU A 550 19.65 -34.97 -17.64
N ASN A 551 18.94 -34.00 -17.04
CA ASN A 551 18.28 -34.14 -15.74
C ASN A 551 16.98 -33.33 -15.68
N SER A 552 16.18 -33.37 -16.75
CA SER A 552 14.98 -32.55 -16.89
C SER A 552 13.92 -32.84 -15.83
N GLN A 553 13.76 -34.10 -15.44
CA GLN A 553 12.78 -34.54 -14.42
C GLN A 553 13.10 -33.99 -13.01
N ASN A 554 14.36 -33.71 -12.70
CA ASN A 554 14.78 -33.14 -11.41
C ASN A 554 15.21 -31.67 -11.54
N THR A 555 14.82 -30.99 -12.63
CA THR A 555 15.08 -29.56 -12.86
C THR A 555 13.77 -28.79 -12.89
N ILE A 556 13.50 -28.06 -11.82
CA ILE A 556 12.26 -27.33 -11.57
C ILE A 556 12.42 -25.89 -12.03
N PHE A 557 11.52 -25.45 -12.91
CA PHE A 557 11.39 -24.07 -13.37
C PHE A 557 9.94 -23.62 -13.23
N GLY A 558 9.64 -22.33 -13.39
CA GLY A 558 8.25 -21.85 -13.36
C GLY A 558 7.54 -21.99 -12.01
N ILE A 559 8.29 -22.17 -10.90
CA ILE A 559 7.73 -22.40 -9.56
C ILE A 559 6.75 -21.30 -9.11
N LYS A 560 6.95 -20.07 -9.56
CA LYS A 560 6.05 -18.93 -9.28
C LYS A 560 4.64 -19.13 -9.86
N ARG A 561 4.45 -20.02 -10.84
CA ARG A 561 3.12 -20.40 -11.34
C ARG A 561 2.36 -21.30 -10.35
N LEU A 562 3.09 -22.08 -9.55
CA LEU A 562 2.53 -23.10 -8.64
C LEU A 562 2.36 -22.60 -7.20
N ILE A 563 3.15 -21.61 -6.79
CA ILE A 563 3.20 -21.15 -5.40
C ILE A 563 1.83 -20.62 -4.93
N GLY A 564 1.32 -21.19 -3.83
CA GLY A 564 0.03 -20.83 -3.22
C GLY A 564 -1.23 -21.23 -4.00
N ARG A 565 -1.11 -22.12 -5.00
CA ARG A 565 -2.24 -22.67 -5.77
C ARG A 565 -2.63 -24.07 -5.34
N LYS A 566 -3.87 -24.44 -5.63
CA LYS A 566 -4.40 -25.81 -5.50
C LYS A 566 -4.09 -26.64 -6.74
N TYR A 567 -3.90 -27.94 -6.55
CA TYR A 567 -3.57 -28.91 -7.59
C TYR A 567 -4.60 -28.93 -8.72
N ASP A 568 -5.89 -28.83 -8.38
CA ASP A 568 -7.00 -28.95 -9.34
C ASP A 568 -7.27 -27.65 -10.12
N GLU A 569 -6.54 -26.57 -9.86
CA GLU A 569 -6.70 -25.31 -10.61
C GLU A 569 -6.33 -25.50 -12.09
N LYS A 570 -7.13 -24.92 -12.99
CA LYS A 570 -6.94 -25.04 -14.45
C LYS A 570 -5.53 -24.64 -14.87
N GLU A 571 -4.99 -23.57 -14.31
CA GLU A 571 -3.65 -23.08 -14.61
C GLU A 571 -2.55 -24.06 -14.20
N VAL A 572 -2.76 -24.81 -13.11
CA VAL A 572 -1.83 -25.87 -12.68
C VAL A 572 -1.94 -27.05 -13.64
N GLN A 573 -3.16 -27.48 -13.96
CA GLN A 573 -3.42 -28.60 -14.88
C GLN A 573 -2.90 -28.33 -16.30
N ASP A 574 -3.02 -27.11 -16.79
CA ASP A 574 -2.47 -26.72 -18.08
C ASP A 574 -0.95 -26.67 -18.04
N PHE A 575 -0.35 -26.07 -17.01
CA PHE A 575 1.11 -26.02 -16.86
C PHE A 575 1.74 -27.41 -16.70
N MET A 576 1.04 -28.36 -16.06
CA MET A 576 1.48 -29.75 -15.93
C MET A 576 1.71 -30.47 -17.28
N LYS A 577 1.06 -30.03 -18.36
CA LYS A 577 1.23 -30.60 -19.71
C LYS A 577 2.55 -30.19 -20.35
N ASP A 578 3.13 -29.08 -19.90
CA ASP A 578 4.28 -28.43 -20.54
C ASP A 578 5.62 -28.72 -19.84
N ILE A 579 5.59 -29.35 -18.66
CA ILE A 579 6.76 -29.56 -17.80
C ILE A 579 7.24 -31.01 -17.76
N PRO A 580 8.55 -31.25 -17.59
CA PRO A 580 9.12 -32.59 -17.52
C PRO A 580 9.17 -33.19 -16.10
N TYR A 581 8.97 -32.40 -15.05
CA TYR A 581 9.02 -32.84 -13.65
C TYR A 581 7.62 -33.16 -13.12
N LYS A 582 7.55 -34.03 -12.11
CA LYS A 582 6.28 -34.58 -11.60
C LYS A 582 5.67 -33.67 -10.55
N ILE A 583 4.38 -33.37 -10.72
CA ILE A 583 3.54 -32.65 -9.76
C ILE A 583 2.52 -33.63 -9.19
N VAL A 584 2.36 -33.63 -7.87
CA VAL A 584 1.40 -34.47 -7.15
C VAL A 584 0.50 -33.64 -6.24
N ARG A 585 -0.63 -34.24 -5.86
CA ARG A 585 -1.66 -33.62 -5.01
C ARG A 585 -1.43 -34.00 -3.55
N ASP A 586 -1.30 -33.00 -2.68
CA ASP A 586 -1.32 -33.20 -1.22
C ASP A 586 -2.74 -33.54 -0.72
N PRO A 587 -2.94 -34.19 0.44
CA PRO A 587 -4.28 -34.41 1.01
C PRO A 587 -5.12 -33.14 1.19
N ASN A 588 -4.50 -31.97 1.37
CA ASN A 588 -5.19 -30.69 1.45
C ASN A 588 -5.52 -30.05 0.09
N GLY A 589 -5.28 -30.79 -1.01
CA GLY A 589 -5.44 -30.34 -2.39
C GLY A 589 -4.35 -29.38 -2.85
N ASP A 590 -3.27 -29.19 -2.09
CA ASP A 590 -2.15 -28.34 -2.46
C ASP A 590 -1.22 -29.02 -3.47
N VAL A 591 -0.45 -28.19 -4.17
CA VAL A 591 0.57 -28.65 -5.13
C VAL A 591 1.82 -29.12 -4.39
N LEU A 592 2.31 -30.32 -4.70
CA LEU A 592 3.63 -30.81 -4.32
C LEU A 592 4.42 -31.20 -5.57
N ILE A 593 5.74 -31.10 -5.49
CA ILE A 593 6.67 -31.43 -6.56
C ILE A 593 7.49 -32.63 -6.10
N GLU A 594 7.42 -33.71 -6.87
CA GLU A 594 8.13 -34.95 -6.57
C GLU A 594 9.47 -34.95 -7.31
N VAL A 595 10.56 -35.06 -6.55
CA VAL A 595 11.94 -35.06 -7.05
C VAL A 595 12.68 -36.17 -6.35
N GLN A 596 13.23 -37.14 -7.10
CA GLN A 596 13.96 -38.28 -6.54
C GLN A 596 13.20 -38.96 -5.37
N ASP A 597 11.91 -39.22 -5.57
CA ASP A 597 10.99 -39.82 -4.60
C ASP A 597 10.75 -38.99 -3.31
N LYS A 598 11.25 -37.75 -3.25
CA LYS A 598 11.00 -36.79 -2.15
C LYS A 598 9.97 -35.75 -2.59
N LEU A 599 9.07 -35.39 -1.67
CA LEU A 599 8.03 -34.38 -1.90
C LEU A 599 8.51 -33.01 -1.42
N HIS A 600 8.43 -32.02 -2.31
CA HIS A 600 8.76 -30.63 -2.03
C HIS A 600 7.57 -29.72 -2.28
N SER A 601 7.30 -28.83 -1.34
CA SER A 601 6.32 -27.77 -1.51
C SER A 601 6.87 -26.65 -2.40
N PRO A 602 6.01 -25.91 -3.12
CA PRO A 602 6.44 -24.74 -3.89
C PRO A 602 7.19 -23.68 -3.08
N PRO A 603 6.81 -23.36 -1.82
CA PRO A 603 7.62 -22.48 -0.95
C PRO A 603 9.04 -22.99 -0.71
N GLN A 604 9.24 -24.29 -0.52
CA GLN A 604 10.59 -24.88 -0.36
C GLN A 604 11.43 -24.68 -1.62
N ILE A 605 10.89 -24.98 -2.81
CA ILE A 605 11.63 -24.76 -4.06
C ILE A 605 11.96 -23.27 -4.27
N ALA A 606 10.99 -22.38 -4.01
CA ALA A 606 11.21 -20.93 -4.10
C ALA A 606 12.26 -20.43 -3.09
N SER A 607 12.38 -21.07 -1.92
CA SER A 607 13.35 -20.68 -0.90
C SER A 607 14.81 -20.82 -1.37
N TYR A 608 15.12 -21.81 -2.21
CA TYR A 608 16.47 -21.96 -2.79
C TYR A 608 16.83 -20.79 -3.70
N ILE A 609 15.85 -20.30 -4.48
CA ILE A 609 16.03 -19.11 -5.34
C ILE A 609 16.26 -17.87 -4.47
N LEU A 610 15.44 -17.67 -3.44
CA LEU A 610 15.58 -16.53 -2.53
C LEU A 610 16.89 -16.58 -1.74
N THR A 611 17.36 -17.78 -1.38
CA THR A 611 18.66 -17.99 -0.73
C THR A 611 19.80 -17.54 -1.64
N LYS A 612 19.80 -17.95 -2.92
CA LYS A 612 20.82 -17.51 -3.89
C LYS A 612 20.84 -15.98 -4.08
N LEU A 613 19.67 -15.34 -4.08
CA LEU A 613 19.57 -13.86 -4.17
C LEU A 613 20.08 -13.17 -2.91
N LYS A 614 19.78 -13.73 -1.73
CA LYS A 614 20.32 -13.27 -0.46
C LYS A 614 21.84 -13.39 -0.44
N GLU A 615 22.39 -14.57 -0.76
CA GLU A 615 23.84 -14.81 -0.84
C GLU A 615 24.52 -13.84 -1.80
N THR A 616 23.91 -13.60 -2.97
CA THR A 616 24.39 -12.58 -3.93
C THR A 616 24.53 -11.22 -3.26
N ALA A 617 23.53 -10.81 -2.46
CA ALA A 617 23.60 -9.55 -1.72
C ALA A 617 24.60 -9.58 -0.57
N GLU A 618 24.70 -10.68 0.18
CA GLU A 618 25.65 -10.83 1.28
C GLU A 618 27.10 -10.78 0.78
N ASN A 619 27.40 -11.45 -0.34
CA ASN A 619 28.72 -11.45 -0.99
C ASN A 619 29.11 -10.05 -1.48
N ASN A 620 28.16 -9.32 -2.09
CA ASN A 620 28.41 -7.96 -2.57
C ASN A 620 28.57 -6.93 -1.43
N LEU A 621 27.83 -7.11 -0.33
CA LEU A 621 27.83 -6.18 0.81
C LEU A 621 28.88 -6.52 1.88
N ASN A 622 29.41 -7.73 1.86
CA ASN A 622 30.22 -8.35 2.91
C ASN A 622 29.55 -8.25 4.30
N LYS A 623 28.23 -8.48 4.33
CA LYS A 623 27.36 -8.36 5.53
C LYS A 623 26.22 -9.36 5.45
N LYS A 624 25.74 -9.82 6.62
CA LYS A 624 24.52 -10.64 6.69
C LYS A 624 23.30 -9.82 6.30
N VAL A 625 22.45 -10.39 5.45
CA VAL A 625 21.19 -9.82 5.00
C VAL A 625 20.04 -10.62 5.62
N ARG A 626 19.14 -9.93 6.30
CA ARG A 626 17.99 -10.56 6.98
C ARG A 626 16.65 -10.02 6.52
N ASP A 627 16.63 -8.90 5.81
CA ASP A 627 15.43 -8.13 5.54
C ASP A 627 15.29 -7.85 4.05
N ALA A 628 14.08 -8.05 3.51
CA ALA A 628 13.80 -7.87 2.08
C ALA A 628 12.47 -7.18 1.81
N ILE A 629 12.45 -6.37 0.76
CA ILE A 629 11.24 -5.92 0.06
C ILE A 629 11.08 -6.81 -1.17
N ILE A 630 9.96 -7.52 -1.30
CA ILE A 630 9.74 -8.48 -2.38
C ILE A 630 8.63 -7.99 -3.31
N THR A 631 8.85 -8.03 -4.62
CA THR A 631 7.82 -7.67 -5.59
C THR A 631 6.87 -8.84 -5.87
N VAL A 632 5.59 -8.54 -6.08
CA VAL A 632 4.57 -9.51 -6.50
C VAL A 632 3.69 -8.91 -7.58
N PRO A 633 3.09 -9.74 -8.46
CA PRO A 633 2.06 -9.27 -9.38
C PRO A 633 0.86 -8.74 -8.61
N SER A 634 0.18 -7.74 -9.16
CA SER A 634 -0.95 -7.09 -8.51
C SER A 634 -2.14 -8.04 -8.24
N TYR A 635 -2.34 -9.04 -9.10
CA TYR A 635 -3.42 -10.04 -8.99
C TYR A 635 -3.13 -11.17 -7.99
N PHE A 636 -1.93 -11.23 -7.39
CA PHE A 636 -1.62 -12.29 -6.41
C PHE A 636 -2.52 -12.18 -5.17
N ASN A 637 -3.17 -13.28 -4.83
CA ASN A 637 -4.03 -13.38 -3.66
C ASN A 637 -3.21 -13.55 -2.36
N ASP A 638 -3.90 -13.59 -1.22
CA ASP A 638 -3.25 -13.69 0.09
C ASP A 638 -2.55 -15.05 0.30
N SER A 639 -3.09 -16.15 -0.23
CA SER A 639 -2.46 -17.49 -0.20
C SER A 639 -1.09 -17.46 -0.88
N GLN A 640 -1.00 -16.89 -2.09
CA GLN A 640 0.24 -16.80 -2.85
C GLN A 640 1.27 -15.90 -2.16
N LYS A 641 0.84 -14.76 -1.60
CA LYS A 641 1.72 -13.86 -0.83
C LYS A 641 2.24 -14.54 0.44
N GLN A 642 1.39 -15.30 1.13
CA GLN A 642 1.77 -16.04 2.32
C GLN A 642 2.78 -17.15 1.98
N ALA A 643 2.57 -17.88 0.89
CA ALA A 643 3.50 -18.89 0.39
C ALA A 643 4.87 -18.31 0.02
N ILE A 644 4.94 -17.12 -0.60
CA ILE A 644 6.21 -16.41 -0.84
C ILE A 644 6.87 -15.98 0.47
N LYS A 645 6.07 -15.52 1.45
CA LYS A 645 6.59 -15.14 2.77
C LYS A 645 7.17 -16.33 3.52
N GLU A 646 6.57 -17.50 3.39
CA GLU A 646 7.09 -18.77 3.90
C GLU A 646 8.42 -19.13 3.20
N ALA A 647 8.47 -19.05 1.86
CA ALA A 647 9.71 -19.27 1.10
C ALA A 647 10.84 -18.33 1.56
N ALA A 648 10.52 -17.05 1.80
CA ALA A 648 11.47 -16.07 2.32
C ALA A 648 11.93 -16.44 3.73
N LYS A 649 11.02 -16.86 4.61
CA LYS A 649 11.35 -17.34 5.96
C LYS A 649 12.32 -18.52 5.91
N LEU A 650 12.07 -19.50 5.03
CA LEU A 650 12.97 -20.64 4.79
C LEU A 650 14.35 -20.20 4.29
N ALA A 651 14.43 -19.16 3.46
CA ALA A 651 15.69 -18.55 3.02
C ALA A 651 16.39 -17.69 4.11
N GLY A 652 15.81 -17.59 5.30
CA GLY A 652 16.29 -16.73 6.38
C GLY A 652 16.18 -15.24 6.06
N LEU A 653 15.12 -14.86 5.34
CA LEU A 653 14.71 -13.49 5.05
C LEU A 653 13.37 -13.17 5.72
N ARG A 654 13.29 -12.00 6.35
CA ARG A 654 12.06 -11.39 6.79
C ARG A 654 11.56 -10.45 5.70
N VAL A 655 10.35 -10.71 5.22
CA VAL A 655 9.68 -9.83 4.25
C VAL A 655 9.13 -8.62 4.98
N LEU A 656 9.78 -7.47 4.82
CA LEU A 656 9.32 -6.20 5.41
C LEU A 656 8.07 -5.67 4.71
N ARG A 657 7.98 -5.89 3.39
CA ARG A 657 6.83 -5.45 2.58
C ARG A 657 6.77 -6.17 1.23
N PHE A 658 5.55 -6.45 0.77
CA PHE A 658 5.26 -6.75 -0.62
C PHE A 658 4.94 -5.47 -1.39
N VAL A 659 5.46 -5.35 -2.61
CA VAL A 659 5.19 -4.23 -3.51
C VAL A 659 4.76 -4.71 -4.89
N ASN A 660 3.92 -3.94 -5.58
CA ASN A 660 3.44 -4.31 -6.92
C ASN A 660 4.56 -4.21 -7.95
N GLU A 661 4.69 -5.21 -8.82
CA GLU A 661 5.70 -5.26 -9.88
C GLU A 661 5.60 -4.08 -10.85
N SER A 662 4.40 -3.74 -11.33
CA SER A 662 4.22 -2.62 -12.27
C SER A 662 4.56 -1.26 -11.66
N VAL A 663 4.22 -1.04 -10.39
CA VAL A 663 4.56 0.19 -9.66
C VAL A 663 6.06 0.27 -9.39
N ALA A 664 6.68 -0.85 -9.01
CA ALA A 664 8.11 -0.95 -8.86
C ALA A 664 8.83 -0.71 -10.20
N ALA A 665 8.31 -1.23 -11.31
CA ALA A 665 8.87 -0.97 -12.63
C ALA A 665 8.82 0.53 -12.96
N ALA A 666 7.67 1.19 -12.80
CA ALA A 666 7.51 2.61 -13.07
C ALA A 666 8.51 3.48 -12.30
N ILE A 667 8.70 3.19 -11.00
CA ILE A 667 9.66 3.90 -10.15
C ILE A 667 11.11 3.54 -10.53
N GLY A 668 11.38 2.26 -10.81
CA GLY A 668 12.73 1.76 -11.11
C GLY A 668 13.28 2.23 -12.44
N TYR A 669 12.42 2.54 -13.41
CA TYR A 669 12.85 3.18 -14.67
C TYR A 669 13.39 4.60 -14.46
N ASN A 670 13.18 5.19 -13.27
CA ASN A 670 13.70 6.50 -12.88
C ASN A 670 13.29 7.55 -13.91
N LEU A 671 12.01 7.54 -14.31
CA LEU A 671 11.42 8.64 -15.06
C LEU A 671 11.78 9.92 -14.31
N ASP A 672 12.41 10.86 -15.00
CA ASP A 672 12.82 12.13 -14.43
C ASP A 672 11.55 13.00 -14.32
N ILE A 673 10.68 12.65 -13.38
CA ILE A 673 9.38 13.30 -13.09
C ILE A 673 9.59 14.69 -12.47
N GLN A 674 10.77 15.28 -12.64
CA GLN A 674 11.05 16.64 -12.18
C GLN A 674 10.13 17.68 -12.85
N ASN A 675 9.46 17.33 -13.95
CA ASN A 675 8.52 18.20 -14.68
C ASN A 675 7.12 17.61 -14.93
N ALA A 676 6.82 16.39 -14.45
CA ALA A 676 5.61 15.65 -14.81
C ALA A 676 4.57 15.69 -13.69
N GLN A 677 3.77 16.76 -13.60
CA GLN A 677 2.56 16.75 -12.77
C GLN A 677 1.41 16.10 -13.56
N ASN A 678 0.74 15.10 -12.97
CA ASN A 678 -0.43 14.40 -13.52
C ASN A 678 -0.19 13.59 -14.82
N GLU A 679 0.93 12.86 -14.90
CA GLU A 679 1.18 11.97 -16.04
C GLU A 679 0.60 10.56 -15.84
N ILE A 680 0.01 10.04 -16.92
CA ILE A 680 -0.43 8.64 -17.02
C ILE A 680 0.69 7.83 -17.68
N VAL A 681 1.10 6.76 -17.00
CA VAL A 681 2.13 5.82 -17.43
C VAL A 681 1.50 4.45 -17.68
N ALA A 682 1.60 3.94 -18.90
CA ALA A 682 1.31 2.55 -19.20
C ALA A 682 2.54 1.68 -18.90
N VAL A 683 2.35 0.59 -18.17
CA VAL A 683 3.38 -0.41 -17.87
C VAL A 683 3.00 -1.71 -18.54
N CYS A 684 3.77 -2.09 -19.54
CA CYS A 684 3.61 -3.29 -20.35
C CYS A 684 4.65 -4.33 -19.90
N ASN A 685 4.26 -5.24 -19.01
CA ASN A 685 5.13 -6.25 -18.41
C ASN A 685 4.91 -7.62 -19.07
N LEU A 686 5.67 -7.91 -20.12
CA LEU A 686 5.67 -9.21 -20.80
C LEU A 686 6.88 -10.04 -20.36
N ASN A 687 6.64 -10.92 -19.39
CA ASN A 687 7.65 -11.74 -18.78
C ASN A 687 7.52 -13.22 -19.22
N GLY A 688 8.34 -14.09 -18.63
CA GLY A 688 8.38 -15.51 -19.03
C GLY A 688 7.09 -16.27 -18.71
N GLY A 689 6.29 -15.80 -17.75
CA GLY A 689 5.12 -16.50 -17.25
C GLY A 689 3.77 -15.87 -17.60
N ILE A 690 3.74 -14.55 -17.81
CA ILE A 690 2.51 -13.80 -17.97
C ILE A 690 2.73 -12.48 -18.70
N PHE A 691 1.66 -11.98 -19.32
CA PHE A 691 1.53 -10.60 -19.75
C PHE A 691 0.66 -9.82 -18.78
N GLU A 692 1.20 -8.74 -18.23
CA GLU A 692 0.47 -7.77 -17.39
C GLU A 692 0.56 -6.39 -18.03
N PHE A 693 -0.58 -5.70 -18.13
CA PHE A 693 -0.67 -4.35 -18.64
C PHE A 693 -1.40 -3.46 -17.62
N SER A 694 -0.67 -2.51 -17.05
CA SER A 694 -1.16 -1.61 -16.01
C SER A 694 -1.15 -0.17 -16.51
N ILE A 695 -2.20 0.58 -16.21
CA ILE A 695 -2.24 2.03 -16.42
C ILE A 695 -2.11 2.67 -15.05
N LEU A 696 -1.06 3.47 -14.89
CA LEU A 696 -0.72 4.14 -13.64
C LEU A 696 -0.88 5.64 -13.83
N GLU A 697 -1.40 6.33 -12.84
CA GLU A 697 -1.45 7.79 -12.81
C GLU A 697 -0.56 8.27 -11.67
N LEU A 698 0.37 9.18 -11.98
CA LEU A 698 1.15 9.80 -10.93
C LEU A 698 0.38 10.98 -10.33
N LYS A 699 -0.09 10.80 -9.09
CA LYS A 699 -0.77 11.82 -8.30
C LYS A 699 0.02 12.10 -7.04
N ASN A 700 0.40 13.37 -6.84
CA ASN A 700 1.14 13.82 -5.65
C ASN A 700 2.39 12.94 -5.37
N ASP A 701 3.19 12.67 -6.41
CA ASP A 701 4.40 11.86 -6.32
C ASP A 701 4.17 10.38 -5.91
N VAL A 702 2.93 9.88 -6.02
CA VAL A 702 2.55 8.48 -5.80
C VAL A 702 1.83 7.92 -7.04
N TYR A 703 2.25 6.76 -7.52
CA TYR A 703 1.54 6.06 -8.59
C TYR A 703 0.28 5.38 -8.05
N GLU A 704 -0.89 5.80 -8.56
CA GLU A 704 -2.17 5.12 -8.41
C GLU A 704 -2.40 4.21 -9.63
N VAL A 705 -2.89 2.99 -9.41
CA VAL A 705 -3.26 2.08 -10.51
C VAL A 705 -4.67 2.43 -10.97
N LEU A 706 -4.83 2.89 -12.22
CA LEU A 706 -6.12 3.18 -12.84
C LEU A 706 -6.80 1.92 -13.35
N SER A 707 -6.06 1.11 -14.10
CA SER A 707 -6.50 -0.20 -14.59
C SER A 707 -5.33 -1.18 -14.58
N ASN A 708 -5.66 -2.46 -14.49
CA ASN A 708 -4.69 -3.53 -14.60
C ASN A 708 -5.36 -4.78 -15.16
N ASN A 709 -4.94 -5.22 -16.35
CA ASN A 709 -5.35 -6.50 -16.91
C ASN A 709 -4.13 -7.39 -17.11
N TYR A 710 -4.36 -8.71 -17.13
CA TYR A 710 -3.32 -9.70 -17.35
C TYR A 710 -3.89 -10.91 -18.11
N ASP A 711 -3.00 -11.65 -18.77
CA ASP A 711 -3.33 -12.93 -19.42
C ASP A 711 -2.15 -13.90 -19.30
N ALA A 712 -2.37 -15.03 -18.61
CA ALA A 712 -1.36 -16.06 -18.38
C ALA A 712 -1.06 -16.91 -19.63
N SER A 713 -1.95 -16.91 -20.63
CA SER A 713 -1.72 -17.58 -21.92
C SER A 713 -0.72 -16.81 -22.78
N ILE A 714 -0.56 -15.50 -22.54
CA ILE A 714 0.41 -14.65 -23.21
C ILE A 714 1.68 -14.63 -22.35
N SER A 715 2.72 -15.37 -22.74
CA SER A 715 3.95 -15.46 -21.95
C SER A 715 5.16 -15.74 -22.83
N GLY A 716 6.36 -15.40 -22.35
CA GLY A 716 7.58 -15.73 -23.08
C GLY A 716 7.70 -17.23 -23.41
N GLU A 717 7.16 -18.09 -22.55
CA GLU A 717 7.06 -19.54 -22.74
C GLU A 717 6.09 -19.94 -23.86
N ALA A 718 4.95 -19.23 -24.01
CA ALA A 718 4.04 -19.46 -25.12
C ALA A 718 4.72 -19.18 -26.49
N PHE A 719 5.56 -18.14 -26.56
CA PHE A 719 6.39 -17.87 -27.74
C PHE A 719 7.43 -18.98 -27.96
N ASP A 720 8.00 -19.54 -26.89
CA ASP A 720 8.93 -20.68 -27.00
C ASP A 720 8.21 -21.91 -27.56
N ASN A 721 7.01 -22.21 -27.05
CA ASN A 721 6.19 -23.35 -27.48
C ASN A 721 5.77 -23.23 -28.94
N ALA A 722 5.45 -22.04 -29.45
CA ALA A 722 5.17 -21.83 -30.87
C ALA A 722 6.38 -22.23 -31.77
N ILE A 723 7.59 -21.86 -31.36
CA ILE A 723 8.83 -22.23 -32.06
C ILE A 723 9.10 -23.74 -31.95
N ILE A 724 8.90 -24.32 -30.76
CA ILE A 724 9.10 -25.76 -30.53
C ILE A 724 8.15 -26.58 -31.41
N ASN A 725 6.87 -26.22 -31.45
CA ASN A 725 5.88 -26.88 -32.28
C ASN A 725 6.27 -26.82 -33.76
N TYR A 726 6.78 -25.67 -34.22
CA TYR A 726 7.31 -25.52 -35.58
C TYR A 726 8.55 -26.41 -35.82
N PHE A 727 9.49 -26.46 -34.87
CA PHE A 727 10.67 -27.34 -35.00
C PHE A 727 10.29 -28.82 -35.08
N VAL A 728 9.33 -29.24 -34.26
CA VAL A 728 8.80 -30.61 -34.28
C VAL A 728 8.10 -30.91 -35.59
N SER A 729 7.23 -30.02 -36.09
CA SER A 729 6.53 -30.23 -37.35
C SER A 729 7.48 -30.32 -38.53
N GLU A 730 8.52 -29.48 -38.56
CA GLU A 730 9.51 -29.49 -39.65
C GLU A 730 10.41 -30.73 -39.59
N SER A 731 10.83 -31.16 -38.38
CA SER A 731 11.55 -32.43 -38.23
C SER A 731 10.72 -33.61 -38.73
N LYS A 732 9.42 -33.63 -38.42
CA LYS A 732 8.51 -34.67 -38.88
C LYS A 732 8.32 -34.63 -40.40
N ARG A 733 8.24 -33.43 -40.99
CA ARG A 733 8.11 -33.21 -42.43
C ARG A 733 9.36 -33.66 -43.21
N GLU A 734 10.55 -33.29 -42.74
CA GLU A 734 11.81 -33.54 -43.47
C GLU A 734 12.35 -34.95 -43.23
N ASN A 735 12.33 -35.40 -41.97
CA ASN A 735 12.97 -36.66 -41.58
C ASN A 735 11.97 -37.78 -41.31
N GLY A 736 10.67 -37.49 -41.21
CA GLY A 736 9.65 -38.48 -40.83
C GLY A 736 9.70 -38.87 -39.35
N ILE A 737 10.43 -38.13 -38.52
CA ILE A 737 10.70 -38.48 -37.13
C ILE A 737 10.02 -37.50 -36.19
N ASP A 738 9.25 -38.07 -35.26
CA ASP A 738 8.54 -37.34 -34.23
C ASP A 738 9.42 -37.18 -32.98
N LEU A 739 10.02 -36.00 -32.83
CA LEU A 739 10.93 -35.70 -31.73
C LEU A 739 10.21 -35.58 -30.37
N ILE A 740 8.87 -35.53 -30.33
CA ILE A 740 8.09 -35.41 -29.09
C ILE A 740 8.36 -36.58 -28.15
N GLN A 741 8.60 -37.77 -28.70
CA GLN A 741 8.77 -39.01 -27.94
C GLN A 741 10.14 -39.12 -27.23
N ASP A 742 11.11 -38.27 -27.58
CA ASP A 742 12.44 -38.27 -26.97
C ASP A 742 12.60 -37.07 -26.01
N PRO A 743 12.62 -37.29 -24.68
CA PRO A 743 12.73 -36.22 -23.69
C PRO A 743 14.01 -35.39 -23.81
N VAL A 744 15.13 -36.01 -24.23
CA VAL A 744 16.43 -35.33 -24.37
C VAL A 744 16.41 -34.44 -25.61
N ALA A 745 15.88 -34.94 -26.73
CA ALA A 745 15.67 -34.18 -27.94
C ALA A 745 14.77 -32.97 -27.68
N MET A 746 13.63 -33.18 -27.00
CA MET A 746 12.71 -32.10 -26.63
C MET A 746 13.37 -31.04 -25.75
N GLN A 747 14.17 -31.43 -24.77
CA GLN A 747 14.88 -30.46 -23.91
C GLN A 747 15.94 -29.67 -24.69
N ARG A 748 16.62 -30.31 -25.65
CA ARG A 748 17.56 -29.63 -26.55
C ARG A 748 16.84 -28.66 -27.49
N LEU A 749 15.67 -29.03 -28.01
CA LEU A 749 14.81 -28.17 -28.81
C LEU A 749 14.30 -26.97 -28.01
N ARG A 750 13.80 -27.17 -26.78
CA ARG A 750 13.38 -26.09 -25.87
C ARG A 750 14.50 -25.06 -25.66
N LYS A 751 15.71 -25.55 -25.35
CA LYS A 751 16.90 -24.70 -25.18
C LYS A 751 17.27 -23.95 -26.46
N ALA A 752 17.13 -24.59 -27.63
CA ALA A 752 17.39 -23.97 -28.92
C ALA A 752 16.34 -22.92 -29.30
N ALA A 753 15.06 -23.19 -29.01
CA ALA A 753 13.94 -22.28 -29.26
C ALA A 753 14.09 -20.97 -28.46
N VAL A 754 14.35 -21.04 -27.15
CA VAL A 754 14.61 -19.86 -26.31
C VAL A 754 15.78 -19.04 -26.86
N LYS A 755 16.88 -19.70 -27.23
CA LYS A 755 18.05 -19.03 -27.82
C LYS A 755 17.72 -18.38 -29.17
N ALA A 756 16.98 -19.07 -30.03
CA ALA A 756 16.58 -18.56 -31.33
C ALA A 756 15.67 -17.35 -31.20
N LYS A 757 14.65 -17.42 -30.32
CA LYS A 757 13.76 -16.30 -29.98
C LYS A 757 14.55 -15.06 -29.55
N CYS A 758 15.44 -15.21 -28.58
CA CYS A 758 16.25 -14.11 -28.07
C CYS A 758 17.20 -13.52 -29.13
N LYS A 759 17.79 -14.37 -29.99
CA LYS A 759 18.69 -13.93 -31.06
C LYS A 759 17.95 -13.18 -32.16
N LEU A 760 16.75 -13.63 -32.53
CA LEU A 760 15.90 -13.00 -33.55
C LEU A 760 15.36 -11.62 -33.14
N SER A 761 15.40 -11.26 -31.85
CA SER A 761 15.15 -9.88 -31.41
C SER A 761 16.17 -8.88 -31.98
N ASN A 762 17.40 -9.32 -32.28
CA ASN A 762 18.47 -8.47 -32.82
C ASN A 762 18.92 -8.86 -34.24
N SER A 763 18.64 -10.09 -34.69
CA SER A 763 18.99 -10.60 -36.01
C SER A 763 17.75 -10.89 -36.86
N THR A 764 17.86 -10.81 -38.19
CA THR A 764 16.73 -11.11 -39.10
C THR A 764 16.55 -12.61 -39.35
N GLN A 765 17.59 -13.40 -39.13
CA GLN A 765 17.61 -14.84 -39.29
C GLN A 765 18.55 -15.49 -38.29
N ASN A 766 18.27 -16.75 -37.95
CA ASN A 766 19.13 -17.60 -37.17
C ASN A 766 19.11 -19.02 -37.73
N GLU A 767 20.28 -19.60 -37.91
CA GLU A 767 20.42 -21.02 -38.23
C GLU A 767 20.61 -21.80 -36.92
N ILE A 768 19.73 -22.77 -36.70
CA ILE A 768 19.76 -23.66 -35.55
C ILE A 768 20.32 -24.99 -36.02
N ILE A 769 21.42 -25.43 -35.42
CA ILE A 769 22.06 -26.71 -35.71
C ILE A 769 22.17 -27.47 -34.39
N LEU A 770 21.47 -28.60 -34.30
CA LEU A 770 21.53 -29.53 -33.17
C LEU A 770 22.03 -30.87 -33.69
N PRO A 771 23.34 -31.15 -33.55
CA PRO A 771 23.89 -32.40 -34.06
C PRO A 771 23.46 -33.58 -33.19
N ASN A 772 23.28 -34.77 -33.78
CA ASN A 772 22.95 -35.99 -33.06
C ASN A 772 21.73 -35.80 -32.16
N ILE A 773 20.65 -35.22 -32.71
CA ILE A 773 19.43 -34.90 -31.95
C ILE A 773 18.69 -36.17 -31.53
N ILE A 774 18.70 -37.18 -32.39
CA ILE A 774 18.07 -38.48 -32.18
C ILE A 774 18.80 -39.55 -32.98
N PHE A 775 18.73 -40.80 -32.52
CA PHE A 775 19.22 -41.97 -33.24
C PHE A 775 18.06 -42.66 -33.96
N ASP A 776 18.20 -42.87 -35.27
CA ASP A 776 17.26 -43.63 -36.09
C ASP A 776 17.88 -44.97 -36.49
N SER A 777 17.14 -46.07 -36.29
CA SER A 777 17.61 -47.43 -36.56
C SER A 777 17.98 -47.69 -38.03
N ARG A 778 17.44 -46.91 -38.99
CA ARG A 778 17.69 -47.07 -40.43
C ARG A 778 18.73 -46.08 -40.95
N ARG A 779 18.84 -44.89 -40.35
CA ARG A 779 19.65 -43.78 -40.84
C ARG A 779 20.81 -43.38 -39.92
N GLY A 780 20.94 -43.98 -38.75
CA GLY A 780 21.97 -43.66 -37.76
C GLY A 780 21.69 -42.37 -36.99
N LEU A 781 22.74 -41.68 -36.55
CA LEU A 781 22.62 -40.42 -35.82
C LEU A 781 22.15 -39.31 -36.76
N LEU A 782 21.02 -38.67 -36.41
CA LEU A 782 20.45 -37.59 -37.21
C LEU A 782 20.72 -36.23 -36.59
N HIS A 783 20.87 -35.22 -37.45
CA HIS A 783 21.04 -33.83 -37.07
C HIS A 783 19.73 -33.07 -37.32
N PHE A 784 19.42 -32.11 -36.45
CA PHE A 784 18.36 -31.15 -36.71
C PHE A 784 18.99 -29.83 -37.16
N GLN A 785 18.65 -29.39 -38.37
CA GLN A 785 19.10 -28.13 -38.92
C GLN A 785 17.90 -27.37 -39.48
N ILE A 786 17.70 -26.14 -39.02
CA ILE A 786 16.63 -25.29 -39.52
C ILE A 786 17.07 -23.83 -39.55
N LYS A 787 16.67 -23.11 -40.59
CA LYS A 787 16.81 -21.65 -40.67
C LYS A 787 15.50 -21.01 -40.25
N LEU A 788 15.50 -20.32 -39.12
CA LEU A 788 14.35 -19.57 -38.62
C LEU A 788 14.55 -18.08 -38.89
N SER A 789 13.66 -17.47 -39.66
CA SER A 789 13.65 -16.03 -39.89
C SER A 789 12.79 -15.31 -38.83
N ARG A 790 13.06 -14.00 -38.61
CA ARG A 790 12.23 -13.16 -37.74
C ARG A 790 10.80 -13.09 -38.25
N SER A 791 10.61 -12.96 -39.57
CA SER A 791 9.29 -12.95 -40.19
C SER A 791 8.52 -14.26 -39.91
N LYS A 792 9.19 -15.41 -39.95
CA LYS A 792 8.55 -16.69 -39.59
C LYS A 792 8.19 -16.76 -38.10
N LEU A 793 9.05 -16.26 -37.21
CA LEU A 793 8.72 -16.14 -35.78
C LEU A 793 7.48 -15.25 -35.56
N GLU A 794 7.40 -14.12 -36.25
CA GLU A 794 6.24 -13.22 -36.19
C GLU A 794 4.96 -13.88 -36.71
N GLU A 795 5.05 -14.68 -37.78
CA GLU A 795 3.93 -15.48 -38.29
C GLU A 795 3.46 -16.53 -37.27
N LEU A 796 4.39 -17.28 -36.68
CA LEU A 796 4.10 -18.34 -35.69
C LEU A 796 3.48 -17.80 -34.39
N THR A 797 3.60 -16.50 -34.12
CA THR A 797 3.17 -15.88 -32.87
C THR A 797 2.18 -14.74 -33.08
N ALA A 798 1.57 -14.68 -34.27
CA ALA A 798 0.64 -13.62 -34.65
C ALA A 798 -0.60 -13.58 -33.74
N ASP A 799 -1.11 -14.73 -33.31
CA ASP A 799 -2.24 -14.86 -32.39
C ASP A 799 -1.91 -14.29 -30.99
N LEU A 800 -0.70 -14.57 -30.47
CA LEU A 800 -0.23 -14.02 -29.20
C LEU A 800 -0.08 -12.50 -29.26
N VAL A 801 0.44 -11.99 -30.38
CA VAL A 801 0.59 -10.55 -30.62
C VAL A 801 -0.77 -9.86 -30.73
N GLN A 802 -1.75 -10.47 -31.39
CA GLN A 802 -3.12 -9.95 -31.46
C GLN A 802 -3.75 -9.87 -30.06
N LYS A 803 -3.61 -10.92 -29.24
CA LYS A 803 -4.14 -10.91 -27.86
C LYS A 803 -3.49 -9.81 -26.99
N ILE A 804 -2.20 -9.53 -27.20
CA ILE A 804 -1.52 -8.40 -26.53
C ILE A 804 -2.22 -7.08 -26.87
N GLU A 805 -2.49 -6.84 -28.15
CA GLU A 805 -3.17 -5.64 -28.64
C GLU A 805 -4.57 -5.49 -28.02
N GLU A 806 -5.36 -6.57 -28.03
CA GLU A 806 -6.70 -6.63 -27.45
C GLU A 806 -6.69 -6.32 -25.94
N LEU A 807 -5.75 -6.90 -25.20
CA LEU A 807 -5.61 -6.68 -23.75
C LEU A 807 -5.20 -5.24 -23.43
N CYS A 808 -4.31 -4.64 -24.24
CA CYS A 808 -3.94 -3.24 -24.10
C CYS A 808 -5.15 -2.33 -24.36
N LYS A 809 -5.89 -2.53 -25.46
CA LYS A 809 -7.10 -1.76 -25.78
C LYS A 809 -8.17 -1.88 -24.69
N LYS A 810 -8.37 -3.09 -24.15
CA LYS A 810 -9.27 -3.33 -23.02
C LYS A 810 -8.84 -2.52 -21.79
N SER A 811 -7.56 -2.54 -21.45
CA SER A 811 -7.04 -1.82 -20.28
C SER A 811 -7.16 -0.30 -20.41
N MET A 812 -6.98 0.22 -21.63
CA MET A 812 -7.23 1.63 -21.95
C MET A 812 -8.69 2.00 -21.69
N LYS A 813 -9.60 1.17 -22.19
CA LYS A 813 -11.05 1.36 -21.97
C LYS A 813 -11.41 1.30 -20.49
N ASP A 814 -10.86 0.34 -19.75
CA ASP A 814 -11.12 0.19 -18.30
C ASP A 814 -10.58 1.37 -17.47
N ALA A 815 -9.61 2.13 -18.01
CA ALA A 815 -9.09 3.36 -17.39
C ALA A 815 -9.82 4.64 -17.86
N ASP A 816 -10.92 4.51 -18.60
CA ASP A 816 -11.66 5.62 -19.23
C ASP A 816 -10.78 6.47 -20.19
N LEU A 817 -9.78 5.86 -20.84
CA LEU A 817 -8.91 6.53 -21.81
C LEU A 817 -9.36 6.22 -23.25
N LYS A 818 -9.51 7.27 -24.08
CA LYS A 818 -9.77 7.13 -25.53
C LYS A 818 -8.47 6.90 -26.30
N SER A 819 -8.52 6.07 -27.35
CA SER A 819 -7.38 5.74 -28.22
C SER A 819 -7.04 6.82 -29.27
N ASP A 820 -7.86 7.86 -29.41
CA ASP A 820 -7.82 8.75 -30.57
C ASP A 820 -7.46 10.22 -30.29
N ASP A 821 -7.26 10.64 -29.05
CA ASP A 821 -6.98 12.05 -28.75
C ASP A 821 -5.49 12.27 -28.46
N ILE A 822 -4.80 12.93 -29.41
CA ILE A 822 -3.94 14.11 -29.23
C ILE A 822 -3.05 14.27 -30.48
N SER A 823 -3.27 15.36 -31.22
CA SER A 823 -2.31 15.82 -32.24
C SER A 823 -1.10 16.49 -31.56
N GLN A 824 0.10 16.44 -32.17
CA GLN A 824 1.29 17.09 -31.59
C GLN A 824 1.11 18.61 -31.38
N ASP A 825 0.19 19.24 -32.12
CA ASP A 825 -0.10 20.67 -32.05
C ASP A 825 -0.90 21.08 -30.79
N GLU A 826 -1.72 20.18 -30.23
CA GLU A 826 -2.49 20.44 -29.00
C GLU A 826 -1.60 20.39 -27.75
N ILE A 827 -0.55 19.56 -27.78
CA ILE A 827 0.45 19.48 -26.71
C ILE A 827 1.17 20.83 -26.56
N GLN A 828 1.57 21.47 -27.66
CA GLN A 828 2.27 22.77 -27.61
C GLN A 828 1.40 23.91 -27.07
N LYS A 829 0.09 23.91 -27.34
CA LYS A 829 -0.82 24.94 -26.80
C LYS A 829 -1.05 24.80 -25.29
N SER A 830 -1.00 23.59 -24.75
CA SER A 830 -1.17 23.34 -23.31
C SER A 830 0.02 23.78 -22.44
N PHE A 831 1.23 23.92 -23.03
CA PHE A 831 2.45 24.29 -22.30
C PHE A 831 2.55 25.78 -21.93
N LEU A 832 1.62 26.62 -22.39
CA LEU A 832 1.65 28.08 -22.18
C LEU A 832 0.68 28.59 -21.11
N HIS A 833 -0.16 27.75 -20.49
CA HIS A 833 -1.06 28.18 -19.41
C HIS A 833 -0.81 27.42 -18.10
N ASN A 834 0.15 27.96 -17.34
CA ASN A 834 0.20 27.74 -15.89
C ASN A 834 -0.89 28.60 -15.23
N GLU A 835 -2.09 28.05 -15.01
CA GLU A 835 -2.96 28.30 -13.84
C GLU A 835 -4.38 27.73 -14.05
N LYS A 836 -4.87 26.98 -13.03
CA LYS A 836 -6.27 26.67 -12.62
C LYS A 836 -7.30 26.16 -13.65
N GLU A 837 -8.08 25.16 -13.19
CA GLU A 837 -9.46 24.82 -13.60
C GLU A 837 -9.95 25.48 -14.91
N SER A 838 -9.73 24.84 -16.06
CA SER A 838 -10.25 25.33 -17.35
C SER A 838 -11.49 24.55 -17.78
N TRP A 839 -12.63 25.23 -17.71
CA TRP A 839 -13.86 24.93 -18.46
C TRP A 839 -13.79 25.70 -19.78
N ASP A 840 -14.43 25.23 -20.86
CA ASP A 840 -14.66 26.08 -22.03
C ASP A 840 -15.72 27.16 -21.74
N GLU A 841 -15.90 28.12 -22.65
CA GLU A 841 -16.86 29.24 -22.51
C GLU A 841 -18.32 28.77 -22.36
N ASP A 842 -18.59 27.50 -22.69
CA ASP A 842 -19.91 26.87 -22.61
C ASP A 842 -20.06 25.89 -21.42
N GLY A 843 -19.04 25.73 -20.58
CA GLY A 843 -19.10 24.91 -19.37
C GLY A 843 -19.04 23.40 -19.60
N ASN A 844 -18.51 22.94 -20.72
CA ASN A 844 -18.25 21.52 -20.98
C ASN A 844 -16.85 21.10 -20.48
N ASP A 845 -16.74 19.85 -20.03
CA ASP A 845 -15.46 19.23 -19.65
C ASP A 845 -14.53 19.18 -20.86
N ILE A 846 -13.35 19.79 -20.75
CA ILE A 846 -12.25 19.54 -21.67
C ILE A 846 -11.64 18.19 -21.28
N PRO A 847 -11.61 17.16 -22.16
CA PRO A 847 -11.13 15.83 -21.79
C PRO A 847 -9.66 15.87 -21.37
N TYR A 848 -9.37 15.32 -20.19
CA TYR A 848 -8.02 15.23 -19.62
C TYR A 848 -7.14 14.22 -20.38
N ILE A 849 -5.84 14.52 -20.39
CA ILE A 849 -4.78 14.19 -21.37
C ILE A 849 -4.38 12.69 -21.40
N GLY A 850 -4.17 12.15 -22.61
CA GLY A 850 -3.78 10.75 -22.88
C GLY A 850 -2.41 10.32 -22.31
N ILE A 851 -2.07 9.03 -22.47
CA ILE A 851 -0.85 8.42 -21.88
C ILE A 851 0.41 9.25 -22.19
N GLY A 852 1.12 9.65 -21.14
CA GLY A 852 2.40 10.37 -21.23
C GLY A 852 3.54 9.44 -21.65
N HIS A 853 3.62 8.24 -21.05
CA HIS A 853 4.70 7.28 -21.30
C HIS A 853 4.20 5.83 -21.34
N ALA A 854 4.72 5.03 -22.26
CA ALA A 854 4.60 3.57 -22.26
C ALA A 854 5.95 2.94 -21.88
N LEU A 855 5.98 2.19 -20.78
CA LEU A 855 7.13 1.47 -20.27
C LEU A 855 7.05 0.00 -20.66
N LEU A 856 8.06 -0.47 -21.39
CA LEU A 856 8.23 -1.89 -21.67
C LEU A 856 9.05 -2.56 -20.56
N VAL A 857 8.50 -3.62 -20.00
CA VAL A 857 9.08 -4.39 -18.90
C VAL A 857 9.03 -5.88 -19.26
N GLY A 858 10.01 -6.63 -18.79
CA GLY A 858 10.12 -8.07 -19.04
C GLY A 858 10.83 -8.39 -20.35
N GLY A 859 11.60 -9.48 -20.36
CA GLY A 859 12.54 -9.78 -21.44
C GLY A 859 11.91 -9.99 -22.81
N MET A 860 10.64 -10.41 -22.87
CA MET A 860 9.95 -10.69 -24.14
C MET A 860 9.57 -9.40 -24.88
N SER A 861 9.42 -8.28 -24.17
CA SER A 861 9.22 -6.94 -24.77
C SER A 861 10.40 -6.44 -25.63
N LYS A 862 11.53 -7.18 -25.63
CA LYS A 862 12.67 -6.94 -26.54
C LYS A 862 12.37 -7.31 -27.99
N MET A 863 11.36 -8.12 -28.27
CA MET A 863 10.99 -8.49 -29.64
C MET A 863 10.46 -7.27 -30.42
N PRO A 864 11.02 -6.94 -31.60
CA PRO A 864 10.64 -5.75 -32.37
C PRO A 864 9.14 -5.66 -32.66
N LYS A 865 8.49 -6.78 -33.03
CA LYS A 865 7.05 -6.81 -33.31
C LYS A 865 6.20 -6.37 -32.13
N ILE A 866 6.54 -6.78 -30.91
CA ILE A 866 5.82 -6.36 -29.69
C ILE A 866 5.98 -4.87 -29.47
N ARG A 867 7.18 -4.31 -29.67
CA ARG A 867 7.39 -2.86 -29.57
C ARG A 867 6.56 -2.10 -30.61
N ASN A 868 6.49 -2.61 -31.83
CA ASN A 868 5.69 -1.97 -32.87
C ASN A 868 4.20 -1.99 -32.52
N VAL A 869 3.64 -3.14 -32.12
CA VAL A 869 2.22 -3.25 -31.73
C VAL A 869 1.89 -2.35 -30.54
N ILE A 870 2.73 -2.33 -29.51
CA ILE A 870 2.56 -1.40 -28.39
C ILE A 870 2.63 0.05 -28.87
N GLY A 871 3.60 0.41 -29.73
CA GLY A 871 3.71 1.75 -30.31
C GLY A 871 2.49 2.16 -31.13
N GLU A 872 1.94 1.24 -31.92
CA GLU A 872 0.70 1.41 -32.69
C GLU A 872 -0.51 1.64 -31.79
N VAL A 873 -0.64 0.88 -30.69
CA VAL A 873 -1.72 1.05 -29.70
C VAL A 873 -1.67 2.42 -29.04
N PHE A 874 -0.47 2.97 -28.77
CA PHE A 874 -0.33 4.28 -28.11
C PHE A 874 -0.19 5.46 -29.08
N LYS A 875 -0.05 5.22 -30.39
CA LYS A 875 0.25 6.25 -31.41
C LYS A 875 1.40 7.19 -31.01
N LYS A 876 2.36 6.69 -30.21
CA LYS A 876 3.47 7.47 -29.64
C LYS A 876 4.77 6.65 -29.66
N GLU A 877 5.90 7.34 -29.69
CA GLU A 877 7.20 6.71 -29.48
C GLU A 877 7.28 6.15 -28.05
N ILE A 878 7.63 4.86 -27.95
CA ILE A 878 7.83 4.18 -26.67
C ILE A 878 9.02 4.83 -25.96
N PHE A 879 8.90 5.03 -24.65
CA PHE A 879 9.96 5.65 -23.86
C PHE A 879 11.24 4.79 -23.96
N ASN A 880 12.21 5.30 -24.70
CA ASN A 880 13.37 4.55 -25.17
C ASN A 880 14.55 4.64 -24.20
N SER A 881 14.30 4.65 -22.89
CA SER A 881 15.38 4.38 -21.94
C SER A 881 15.68 2.90 -22.03
N GLU A 882 16.90 2.54 -22.41
CA GLU A 882 17.44 1.17 -22.46
C GLU A 882 16.69 0.25 -21.48
N LEU A 883 16.02 -0.80 -21.97
CA LEU A 883 15.30 -1.75 -21.13
C LEU A 883 16.15 -2.12 -19.92
N LYS A 884 15.79 -1.57 -18.76
CA LYS A 884 16.58 -1.73 -17.53
C LYS A 884 16.20 -3.08 -16.94
N ASP A 885 16.85 -4.13 -17.41
CA ASP A 885 16.79 -5.43 -16.76
C ASP A 885 17.12 -5.21 -15.27
N GLY A 886 16.18 -5.55 -14.38
CA GLY A 886 16.28 -5.28 -12.94
C GLY A 886 15.63 -3.97 -12.44
N ALA A 887 14.97 -3.18 -13.29
CA ALA A 887 14.17 -2.01 -12.87
C ALA A 887 13.18 -2.34 -11.76
N ILE A 888 12.52 -3.50 -11.81
CA ILE A 888 11.59 -3.94 -10.78
C ILE A 888 12.30 -4.06 -9.41
N ALA A 889 13.51 -4.62 -9.35
CA ALA A 889 14.26 -4.74 -8.10
C ALA A 889 14.75 -3.37 -7.59
N ILE A 890 15.17 -2.48 -8.49
CA ILE A 890 15.49 -1.07 -8.17
C ILE A 890 14.27 -0.37 -7.56
N GLY A 891 13.12 -0.51 -8.21
CA GLY A 891 11.86 0.04 -7.74
C GLY A 891 11.44 -0.49 -6.38
N ALA A 892 11.70 -1.78 -6.10
CA ALA A 892 11.46 -2.36 -4.79
C ALA A 892 12.28 -1.67 -3.70
N VAL A 893 13.55 -1.34 -3.97
CA VAL A 893 14.41 -0.58 -3.05
C VAL A 893 13.84 0.84 -2.85
N TYR A 894 13.52 1.57 -3.91
CA TYR A 894 12.98 2.93 -3.80
C TYR A 894 11.61 2.98 -3.11
N LEU A 895 10.73 2.01 -3.37
CA LEU A 895 9.49 1.85 -2.63
C LEU A 895 9.74 1.52 -1.17
N GLY A 896 10.76 0.71 -0.88
CA GLY A 896 11.24 0.46 0.48
C GLY A 896 11.63 1.75 1.20
N VAL A 897 12.33 2.66 0.52
CA VAL A 897 12.66 4.00 1.04
C VAL A 897 11.38 4.83 1.26
N LEU A 898 10.51 4.92 0.26
CA LEU A 898 9.25 5.68 0.32
C LEU A 898 8.33 5.23 1.47
N PHE A 899 8.32 3.93 1.77
CA PHE A 899 7.54 3.36 2.86
C PHE A 899 8.26 3.40 4.22
N GLY A 900 9.45 4.01 4.30
CA GLY A 900 10.25 4.11 5.52
C GLY A 900 10.77 2.76 6.01
N LYS A 901 10.96 1.79 5.11
CA LYS A 901 11.51 0.46 5.40
C LYS A 901 13.01 0.35 5.07
N ILE A 902 13.56 1.27 4.27
CA ILE A 902 14.99 1.39 3.96
C ILE A 902 15.44 2.82 4.31
N ASN A 903 16.53 2.95 5.07
CA ASN A 903 17.09 4.26 5.40
C ASN A 903 17.87 4.84 4.20
N TYR A 904 17.47 6.02 3.73
CA TYR A 904 18.05 6.62 2.53
C TYR A 904 19.51 7.10 2.71
N PHE A 905 19.96 7.34 3.94
CA PHE A 905 21.21 8.06 4.22
C PHE A 905 22.33 7.17 4.80
N ASP A 906 22.23 5.86 4.65
CA ASP A 906 23.23 4.92 5.14
C ASP A 906 24.49 4.95 4.24
N ASP A 907 25.24 6.06 4.32
CA ASP A 907 26.61 6.18 3.82
C ASP A 907 27.56 6.12 5.03
N ARG A 908 28.66 5.37 4.87
CA ARG A 908 29.49 4.75 5.91
C ARG A 908 30.35 5.74 6.73
N ARG A 909 29.91 6.99 6.93
CA ARG A 909 30.68 8.01 7.65
C ARG A 909 29.99 8.71 8.81
N THR A 910 28.73 8.42 9.16
CA THR A 910 28.14 9.14 10.30
C THR A 910 26.97 8.41 10.95
N PRO A 911 27.23 7.62 12.01
CA PRO A 911 26.24 7.34 13.03
C PRO A 911 26.70 8.05 14.31
N LYS A 912 26.38 9.34 14.47
CA LYS A 912 26.22 10.01 15.79
C LYS A 912 25.80 11.49 15.75
N ASN A 913 26.09 12.25 14.70
CA ASN A 913 25.90 13.71 14.72
C ASN A 913 25.01 14.27 13.61
N ARG A 914 23.86 13.62 13.37
CA ARG A 914 22.92 14.07 12.33
C ARG A 914 22.20 15.37 12.71
N SER A 915 21.84 15.50 13.98
CA SER A 915 21.23 16.70 14.57
C SER A 915 22.19 17.89 14.55
N ILE A 916 23.47 17.64 14.81
CA ILE A 916 24.51 18.69 14.89
C ILE A 916 24.86 19.22 13.50
N ILE A 917 25.05 18.37 12.49
CA ILE A 917 25.40 18.82 11.13
C ILE A 917 24.26 19.64 10.50
N MET A 918 23.00 19.24 10.71
CA MET A 918 21.84 19.96 10.17
C MET A 918 21.55 21.26 10.93
N PHE A 919 21.78 21.27 12.24
CA PHE A 919 21.78 22.50 13.04
C PHE A 919 22.86 23.49 12.56
N TRP A 920 24.06 22.98 12.25
CA TRP A 920 25.16 23.76 11.68
C TRP A 920 24.83 24.35 10.31
N GLU A 921 24.20 23.60 9.40
CA GLU A 921 23.80 24.10 8.08
C GLU A 921 22.70 25.15 8.17
N ALA A 922 21.72 24.98 9.08
CA ALA A 922 20.66 25.94 9.33
C ALA A 922 21.20 27.25 9.93
N ILE A 923 22.06 27.17 10.95
CA ILE A 923 22.75 28.34 11.54
C ILE A 923 23.57 29.07 10.48
N THR A 924 24.30 28.34 9.63
CA THR A 924 25.14 28.93 8.57
C THR A 924 24.31 29.71 7.54
N ILE A 925 23.11 29.22 7.21
CA ILE A 925 22.18 29.89 6.29
C ILE A 925 21.56 31.13 6.95
N ILE A 926 21.12 31.00 8.22
CA ILE A 926 20.56 32.10 9.02
C ILE A 926 21.58 33.25 9.16
N VAL A 927 22.83 32.93 9.47
CA VAL A 927 23.92 33.91 9.57
C VAL A 927 24.17 34.58 8.21
N LYS A 928 24.19 33.80 7.12
CA LYS A 928 24.41 34.36 5.78
C LYS A 928 23.32 35.33 5.34
N GLU A 929 22.06 35.01 5.56
CA GLU A 929 20.94 35.87 5.17
C GLU A 929 20.81 37.09 6.07
N TYR A 930 21.09 36.97 7.37
CA TYR A 930 21.10 38.08 8.32
C TYR A 930 22.18 39.13 7.97
N TYR A 931 23.42 38.70 7.65
CA TYR A 931 24.48 39.63 7.25
C TYR A 931 24.30 40.20 5.83
N SER A 932 23.64 39.46 4.92
CA SER A 932 23.20 40.01 3.61
C SER A 932 22.14 41.10 3.78
N ALA A 933 21.20 40.93 4.72
CA ALA A 933 20.18 41.93 5.02
C ALA A 933 20.76 43.20 5.70
N LEU A 934 21.93 43.10 6.33
CA LEU A 934 22.67 44.22 6.92
C LEU A 934 23.72 44.86 5.98
N HIS A 935 23.80 44.42 4.71
CA HIS A 935 24.79 44.87 3.72
C HIS A 935 26.27 44.67 4.12
N ILE A 936 26.56 43.67 4.95
CA ILE A 936 27.94 43.33 5.34
C ILE A 936 28.43 42.16 4.48
N ASP A 937 29.47 42.39 3.67
CA ASP A 937 29.96 41.44 2.67
C ASP A 937 30.92 40.39 3.27
N VAL A 938 30.38 39.28 3.77
CA VAL A 938 31.17 38.18 4.36
C VAL A 938 31.58 37.18 3.27
N ARG A 939 32.70 37.45 2.59
CA ARG A 939 33.14 36.70 1.40
C ARG A 939 33.84 35.36 1.64
N SER A 940 34.18 34.98 2.88
CA SER A 940 34.94 33.74 3.12
C SER A 940 34.15 32.73 3.98
N ARG A 941 33.99 31.50 3.46
CA ARG A 941 33.40 30.35 4.19
C ARG A 941 34.16 30.02 5.48
N LYS A 942 35.42 30.44 5.61
CA LYS A 942 36.28 30.19 6.77
C LYS A 942 35.90 31.09 7.96
N ALA A 943 35.59 32.37 7.70
CA ALA A 943 35.16 33.32 8.75
C ALA A 943 33.80 32.95 9.37
N ILE A 944 32.86 32.46 8.54
CA ILE A 944 31.54 31.99 9.00
C ILE A 944 31.68 30.73 9.88
N LYS A 945 32.67 29.88 9.60
CA LYS A 945 32.97 28.68 10.39
C LYS A 945 33.54 29.07 11.77
N GLU A 946 34.54 29.93 11.80
CA GLU A 946 35.20 30.41 13.04
C GLU A 946 34.23 31.16 13.97
N LEU A 947 33.33 32.00 13.42
CA LEU A 947 32.26 32.66 14.19
C LEU A 947 31.24 31.66 14.79
N GLY A 948 30.98 30.55 14.09
CA GLY A 948 30.15 29.46 14.60
C GLY A 948 30.81 28.71 15.76
N HIS A 949 32.13 28.55 15.75
CA HIS A 949 32.88 27.96 16.87
C HIS A 949 32.90 28.88 18.11
N PHE A 950 33.03 30.19 17.92
CA PHE A 950 33.01 31.18 19.01
C PHE A 950 31.67 31.25 19.75
N ALA A 951 30.55 31.12 19.02
CA ALA A 951 29.20 31.14 19.59
C ALA A 951 28.87 29.88 20.42
N VAL A 952 29.46 28.73 20.08
CA VAL A 952 29.31 27.48 20.86
C VAL A 952 30.08 27.56 22.17
N HIS A 953 31.27 28.16 22.17
CA HIS A 953 32.08 28.31 23.38
C HIS A 953 31.41 29.23 24.43
N MET A 954 30.70 30.28 23.97
CA MET A 954 29.88 31.16 24.81
C MET A 954 28.62 30.47 25.38
N ALA A 955 28.13 29.43 24.72
CA ALA A 955 26.97 28.64 25.21
C ALA A 955 27.39 27.61 26.26
N ASP A 956 28.62 27.09 26.19
CA ASP A 956 29.18 26.11 27.12
C ASP A 956 29.56 26.74 28.49
N GLU A 957 29.85 28.04 28.52
CA GLU A 957 30.15 28.78 29.77
C GLU A 957 28.93 29.07 30.65
N ARG A 958 27.69 28.92 30.15
CA ARG A 958 26.47 29.09 30.94
C ARG A 958 25.96 27.74 31.47
N LYS A 959 26.42 27.37 32.66
CA LYS A 959 26.06 26.14 33.41
C LYS A 959 24.58 26.04 33.86
N ASP A 960 23.62 26.12 32.94
CA ASP A 960 22.17 26.08 33.30
C ASP A 960 21.33 25.02 32.53
N TYR A 961 21.95 23.92 32.10
CA TYR A 961 21.23 22.75 31.57
C TYR A 961 21.67 21.45 32.27
N GLY A 962 21.29 21.32 33.55
CA GLY A 962 21.73 20.24 34.44
C GLY A 962 21.05 18.88 34.30
N ASP A 963 19.94 18.72 33.57
CA ASP A 963 19.10 17.51 33.71
C ASP A 963 18.95 16.61 32.46
N MET A 964 19.84 16.68 31.47
CA MET A 964 19.70 15.88 30.22
C MET A 964 20.85 14.90 29.89
N TYR A 965 21.74 14.58 30.83
CA TYR A 965 22.86 13.66 30.57
C TYR A 965 23.08 12.63 31.70
N SER A 966 22.12 11.74 31.93
CA SER A 966 22.30 10.63 32.90
C SER A 966 22.02 9.22 32.36
N ALA A 967 22.01 9.01 31.05
CA ALA A 967 21.94 7.65 30.51
C ALA A 967 22.97 7.43 29.39
N VAL A 968 23.74 6.36 29.54
CA VAL A 968 24.73 5.79 28.60
C VAL A 968 26.17 6.31 28.74
N VAL A 969 26.83 5.92 29.83
CA VAL A 969 28.24 5.50 29.80
C VAL A 969 28.39 4.29 30.73
N ASP A 970 28.79 3.16 30.14
CA ASP A 970 29.21 1.97 30.89
C ASP A 970 30.60 2.28 31.48
N THR A 971 30.68 2.45 32.80
CA THR A 971 31.81 3.10 33.49
C THR A 971 33.06 2.23 33.67
N ASP A 972 33.05 0.97 33.24
CA ASP A 972 34.15 0.04 33.49
C ASP A 972 35.30 0.10 32.46
N ASP A 973 35.10 0.68 31.28
CA ASP A 973 36.12 0.70 30.21
C ASP A 973 36.98 1.98 30.17
N ILE A 974 36.54 3.06 30.83
CA ILE A 974 37.25 4.36 30.87
C ILE A 974 38.41 4.35 31.89
N SER A 975 38.35 3.49 32.91
CA SER A 975 39.36 3.45 33.98
C SER A 975 40.69 2.78 33.58
N LYS A 976 40.72 2.00 32.48
CA LYS A 976 41.89 1.20 32.10
C LYS A 976 42.73 1.76 30.94
N LYS A 977 42.22 2.72 30.18
CA LYS A 977 42.92 3.29 29.00
C LYS A 977 42.70 4.80 28.95
N GLY A 978 43.64 5.57 29.51
CA GLY A 978 43.54 7.02 29.64
C GLY A 978 43.21 7.78 28.34
N ILE A 979 42.67 8.98 28.50
CA ILE A 979 42.08 9.88 27.48
C ILE A 979 43.08 10.37 26.40
N GLY A 980 44.37 10.06 26.53
CA GLY A 980 45.44 10.60 25.66
C GLY A 980 45.52 10.08 24.22
N TRP A 981 44.62 9.19 23.77
CA TRP A 981 44.68 8.61 22.42
C TRP A 981 43.69 9.20 21.41
N TYR A 982 42.81 10.13 21.81
CA TYR A 982 41.73 10.62 20.93
C TYR A 982 42.01 11.96 20.21
N PHE A 983 43.08 12.70 20.54
CA PHE A 983 43.30 14.06 20.02
C PHE A 983 44.68 14.31 19.39
N GLY A 984 45.21 13.35 18.63
CA GLY A 984 46.42 13.55 17.83
C GLY A 984 46.14 14.29 16.51
N GLY A 985 45.87 15.60 16.55
CA GLY A 985 45.81 16.41 15.31
C GLY A 985 45.29 17.85 15.43
N GLU A 986 44.39 18.15 16.37
CA GLU A 986 43.60 19.40 16.31
C GLU A 986 44.25 20.62 17.02
N HIS A 987 45.21 20.42 17.93
CA HIS A 987 45.81 21.53 18.70
C HIS A 987 46.73 22.45 17.89
N LYS A 988 47.30 21.98 16.78
CA LYS A 988 48.19 22.80 15.92
C LYS A 988 47.40 23.76 15.03
N ASP A 989 46.19 23.35 14.65
CA ASP A 989 45.31 24.14 13.77
C ASP A 989 44.63 25.28 14.52
N LEU A 990 44.30 25.09 15.80
CA LEU A 990 43.72 26.12 16.67
C LEU A 990 44.68 27.30 16.89
N CYS A 991 45.95 27.04 17.23
CA CYS A 991 46.96 28.10 17.40
C CYS A 991 47.26 28.86 16.10
N ASN A 992 47.21 28.17 14.95
CA ASN A 992 47.42 28.80 13.64
C ASN A 992 46.22 29.67 13.22
N SER A 993 44.99 29.22 13.50
CA SER A 993 43.77 30.02 13.28
C SER A 993 43.74 31.29 14.14
N CYS A 994 44.14 31.22 15.42
CA CYS A 994 44.27 32.40 16.28
C CYS A 994 45.33 33.39 15.75
N PHE A 995 46.44 32.90 15.19
CA PHE A 995 47.49 33.74 14.58
C PHE A 995 47.02 34.44 13.30
N ASP A 996 46.24 33.75 12.48
CA ASP A 996 45.63 34.33 11.28
C ASP A 996 44.57 35.38 11.62
N PHE A 997 43.85 35.22 12.74
CA PHE A 997 42.87 36.18 13.23
C PHE A 997 43.52 37.51 13.70
N LEU A 998 44.71 37.46 14.30
CA LEU A 998 45.47 38.65 14.72
C LEU A 998 46.00 39.49 13.55
N LYS A 999 45.93 39.00 12.30
CA LYS A 999 46.30 39.79 11.12
C LYS A 999 45.34 40.95 10.86
N TYR A 1000 44.13 40.89 11.40
CA TYR A 1000 43.07 41.89 11.20
C TYR A 1000 43.10 43.04 12.22
N PHE A 1001 44.01 43.01 13.21
CA PHE A 1001 44.15 44.02 14.27
C PHE A 1001 45.59 44.58 14.31
N PRO A 1002 45.89 45.68 13.58
CA PRO A 1002 47.26 46.18 13.39
C PRO A 1002 47.89 46.86 14.63
N SER A 1003 47.10 47.17 15.66
CA SER A 1003 47.54 47.76 16.93
C SER A 1003 48.18 46.76 17.91
N ILE A 1004 48.12 45.46 17.62
CA ILE A 1004 48.64 44.40 18.48
C ILE A 1004 50.05 44.01 18.04
N ASN A 1005 51.03 44.06 18.96
CA ASN A 1005 52.42 43.71 18.68
C ASN A 1005 52.57 42.19 18.47
N LYS A 1006 52.64 41.78 17.20
CA LYS A 1006 52.64 40.38 16.77
C LYS A 1006 53.85 39.58 17.28
N ASN A 1007 54.99 40.24 17.50
CA ASN A 1007 56.20 39.56 18.00
C ASN A 1007 56.09 39.23 19.49
N GLU A 1008 55.38 40.05 20.26
CA GLU A 1008 55.14 39.79 21.69
C GLU A 1008 54.20 38.60 21.89
N VAL A 1009 53.14 38.53 21.08
CA VAL A 1009 52.17 37.42 21.08
C VAL A 1009 52.84 36.12 20.61
N HIS A 1010 53.69 36.18 19.57
CA HIS A 1010 54.41 35.01 19.06
C HIS A 1010 55.42 34.42 20.05
N ASN A 1011 56.19 35.25 20.74
CA ASN A 1011 57.17 34.77 21.71
C ASN A 1011 56.51 34.12 22.95
N LYS A 1012 55.30 34.55 23.33
CA LYS A 1012 54.53 33.93 24.42
C LYS A 1012 53.78 32.65 24.01
N LEU A 1013 53.40 32.52 22.74
CA LEU A 1013 52.74 31.32 22.18
C LEU A 1013 53.72 30.18 21.84
N LYS A 1014 54.99 30.51 21.61
CA LYS A 1014 56.03 29.57 21.16
C LYS A 1014 56.20 28.29 22.03
N PRO A 1015 56.13 28.34 23.38
CA PRO A 1015 56.26 27.14 24.22
C PRO A 1015 55.09 26.15 24.08
N TYR A 1016 53.88 26.66 23.84
CA TYR A 1016 52.65 25.87 23.69
C TYR A 1016 52.52 25.21 22.32
N ILE A 1017 53.01 25.88 21.26
CA ILE A 1017 53.08 25.31 19.90
C ILE A 1017 54.07 24.13 19.82
N LEU A 1018 55.06 24.10 20.72
CA LEU A 1018 56.09 23.05 20.78
C LEU A 1018 55.73 21.88 21.72
N GLY A 1019 54.52 21.88 22.30
CA GLY A 1019 53.96 20.72 22.99
C GLY A 1019 54.52 20.44 24.39
N ILE A 1020 54.94 21.46 25.14
CA ILE A 1020 55.37 21.29 26.53
C ILE A 1020 54.16 21.53 27.46
N ASN A 1021 53.67 20.45 28.09
CA ASN A 1021 52.51 20.38 28.99
C ASN A 1021 52.47 21.45 30.10
N LEU A 1022 51.27 21.98 30.40
CA LEU A 1022 50.63 21.98 31.73
C LEU A 1022 49.16 22.50 31.66
N PRO A 1023 48.17 21.89 32.35
CA PRO A 1023 46.73 22.21 32.17
C PRO A 1023 46.24 23.55 32.78
N SER A 1024 47.05 24.22 33.60
CA SER A 1024 46.59 25.37 34.43
C SER A 1024 46.93 26.76 33.85
N GLU A 1025 47.47 26.84 32.64
CA GLU A 1025 47.85 28.11 32.00
C GLU A 1025 46.95 28.49 30.80
N GLU A 1026 46.09 27.58 30.31
CA GLU A 1026 45.17 27.83 29.19
C GLU A 1026 44.08 28.88 29.56
N ASP A 1027 43.56 28.85 30.78
CA ASP A 1027 42.61 29.85 31.30
C ASP A 1027 43.22 31.25 31.41
N LYS A 1028 44.50 31.35 31.80
CA LYS A 1028 45.21 32.64 31.87
C LYS A 1028 45.48 33.20 30.47
N MET A 1029 45.64 32.32 29.48
CA MET A 1029 45.92 32.66 28.10
C MET A 1029 44.66 33.16 27.37
N ALA A 1030 43.52 32.49 27.55
CA ALA A 1030 42.24 32.95 27.06
C ALA A 1030 41.87 34.32 27.65
N LYS A 1031 42.13 34.50 28.96
CA LYS A 1031 41.89 35.77 29.68
C LYS A 1031 42.80 36.92 29.21
N TYR A 1032 44.09 36.67 28.97
CA TYR A 1032 45.01 37.70 28.45
C TYR A 1032 44.69 38.14 27.01
N ILE A 1033 44.27 37.20 26.16
CA ILE A 1033 43.85 37.50 24.78
C ILE A 1033 42.53 38.28 24.78
N ALA A 1034 41.59 37.92 25.66
CA ALA A 1034 40.34 38.67 25.86
C ALA A 1034 40.60 40.09 26.38
N GLU A 1035 41.46 40.29 27.39
CA GLU A 1035 41.81 41.62 27.93
C GLU A 1035 42.51 42.53 26.91
N LYS A 1036 43.31 41.96 25.99
CA LYS A 1036 43.93 42.74 24.90
C LYS A 1036 42.99 43.05 23.73
N LEU A 1037 41.92 42.28 23.56
CA LEU A 1037 40.88 42.54 22.56
C LEU A 1037 39.82 43.51 23.07
N GLU A 1038 39.51 43.52 24.37
CA GLU A 1038 38.62 44.51 25.00
C GLU A 1038 39.19 45.94 24.95
N GLY A 1039 40.50 46.13 25.11
CA GLY A 1039 41.13 47.45 25.03
C GLY A 1039 41.23 48.05 23.62
N ALA A 1040 40.83 47.33 22.57
CA ALA A 1040 40.91 47.75 21.17
C ALA A 1040 39.55 48.05 20.51
N TYR A 1041 38.43 47.88 21.24
CA TYR A 1041 37.07 48.18 20.80
C TYR A 1041 36.52 49.46 21.39
#